data_AF-Q3J9E2-F1
#
_entry.id   AF-Q3J9E2-F1
#
_cell.length_a   1.000
_cell.length_b   1.000
_cell.length_c   1.000
_cell.angle_alpha   90.00
_cell.angle_beta   90.00
_cell.angle_gamma   90.00
#
_symmetry.space_group_name_H-M   'P 1'
#
loop_
_entity.id
_entity.type
_entity.pdbx_description
1 polymer ?
#
loop_
_entity_poly.entity_id
_entity_poly.type
_entity_poly.pdbx_seq_one_letter_code
_entity_poly.pdbx_strand_id
1 'polypeptide(L)'
;MNNQDNSISFSVSCHPDSAVEFSAVMPCAPAPRPLAVALRRVLGGGLLAVGLAGPALSQNQDPVLSAVPVPNQSKSLELSTLDGSNGFVFNSPATSVSGAGDVNGDGFDDLVFGNPYASPNGLDSAGQSYVVFGTGGDFPAALSSSDLNGDNGFTLNGIATYSYSGLPDKLGSSVSSAGDMNGDGFDDILVGASGVHTFKNGDITGQSYVVFGTSGGFPPALERSDLGGSNGFVIRNILSGDYSGFSVSGAGDIDGDGFDDVLIGAKNLGRSGDYSVGYADETYVIFGDSDGTSGNKILADTTNAYSESFTTSVSGAGDVNGDGLNDMLLSTSGSPSGGGSDSDVSAVSKIYVVFGMSGQFSDFFNLSNLDGDNGFIITNSTQTDNSLRYMVSGAGDVNGDGFDDLVFGNPYASPNGLDGAGQSYVVFGTDGGFPAALDLSTLDGSNGFVLNGIEAGDHSGRSVSGAGDVNGDGFDDLVIGAPGAGLEKLVPKMNKADLIGAFTASPNGLDSSGQGYVVFGMDGGFPAALELSELDGSNGFIINGIGPGGRLGQSVSGAGDVNGDGLADIVIGAGSKSYVVFGTASGGPAVLLKGLIAEVGALDLPAGLEHWLTRPLKRAERKLAQGEVAKALYKVVGFIQRARVLRKYGILPAAEANALIAQAKAIIKALLDLPQLSGVAASDLLPADLVPIDEPVPRSPSAPTR
;
A
#
# COMPACT_ATOMS: atom_id res chain seq x y z
N MET A 1 -17.97 50.76 -42.11
CA MET A 1 -17.30 50.82 -43.42
C MET A 1 -15.93 50.19 -43.21
N ASN A 2 -15.74 48.93 -43.61
CA ASN A 2 -15.12 48.50 -44.89
C ASN A 2 -13.62 48.84 -44.97
N ASN A 3 -12.69 47.95 -45.37
CA ASN A 3 -12.79 46.51 -45.68
C ASN A 3 -11.38 45.86 -45.81
N GLN A 4 -11.26 44.58 -45.46
CA GLN A 4 -10.54 43.48 -46.16
C GLN A 4 -9.03 43.55 -46.54
N ASP A 5 -8.29 42.55 -46.05
CA ASP A 5 -7.44 41.54 -46.73
C ASP A 5 -6.44 41.95 -47.86
N ASN A 6 -5.18 41.46 -47.82
CA ASN A 6 -4.83 40.15 -48.40
C ASN A 6 -3.35 39.65 -48.25
N SER A 7 -3.22 38.34 -48.44
CA SER A 7 -2.05 37.42 -48.49
C SER A 7 -0.66 37.87 -48.98
N ILE A 8 0.38 37.19 -48.47
CA ILE A 8 1.71 37.05 -49.10
C ILE A 8 1.92 35.59 -49.57
N SER A 9 2.55 35.42 -50.74
CA SER A 9 2.92 34.13 -51.32
C SER A 9 4.44 34.03 -51.51
N PHE A 10 4.98 32.81 -51.50
CA PHE A 10 6.39 32.53 -51.80
C PHE A 10 6.50 31.67 -53.05
N SER A 11 7.43 32.04 -53.94
CA SER A 11 7.76 31.33 -55.18
C SER A 11 9.15 30.71 -55.10
N VAL A 12 9.32 29.56 -55.76
CA VAL A 12 10.60 28.85 -55.90
C VAL A 12 11.13 29.09 -57.32
N SER A 13 12.46 29.22 -57.46
CA SER A 13 13.16 29.26 -58.74
C SER A 13 14.32 28.25 -58.77
N CYS A 14 14.60 27.70 -59.95
CA CYS A 14 15.53 26.59 -60.19
C CYS A 14 16.63 27.00 -61.18
N HIS A 15 17.79 26.30 -61.21
CA HIS A 15 18.34 25.64 -62.41
C HIS A 15 19.63 24.80 -62.14
N PRO A 16 20.05 23.89 -63.06
CA PRO A 16 20.94 22.74 -62.77
C PRO A 16 22.27 22.69 -63.54
N ASP A 17 23.14 21.72 -63.20
CA ASP A 17 23.92 20.81 -64.09
C ASP A 17 24.56 19.70 -63.18
N SER A 18 25.05 18.51 -63.57
CA SER A 18 25.06 17.76 -64.85
C SER A 18 25.00 16.22 -64.61
N ALA A 19 25.22 15.39 -65.63
CA ALA A 19 24.90 13.95 -65.65
C ALA A 19 26.08 12.96 -65.82
N VAL A 20 25.86 11.69 -65.39
CA VAL A 20 26.37 10.45 -66.03
C VAL A 20 25.32 9.33 -65.83
N GLU A 21 24.98 8.59 -66.89
CA GLU A 21 24.14 7.38 -66.84
C GLU A 21 24.99 6.09 -66.83
N PHE A 22 24.48 5.03 -66.21
CA PHE A 22 24.66 3.64 -66.68
C PHE A 22 23.39 2.82 -66.39
N SER A 23 23.04 1.92 -67.29
CA SER A 23 21.80 1.13 -67.26
C SER A 23 22.09 -0.37 -67.38
N ALA A 24 21.45 -1.21 -66.55
CA ALA A 24 20.62 -2.35 -67.01
C ALA A 24 20.09 -3.27 -65.88
N VAL A 25 18.93 -3.88 -66.16
CA VAL A 25 18.31 -5.09 -65.55
C VAL A 25 17.57 -4.97 -64.18
N MET A 26 16.24 -4.86 -64.29
CA MET A 26 15.21 -5.33 -63.33
C MET A 26 14.70 -6.73 -63.77
N PRO A 27 13.79 -7.48 -63.06
CA PRO A 27 12.92 -7.08 -61.93
C PRO A 27 12.74 -8.10 -60.76
N CYS A 28 12.28 -7.64 -59.57
CA CYS A 28 10.93 -7.94 -59.04
C CYS A 28 10.63 -7.27 -57.67
N ALA A 29 9.32 -7.09 -57.38
CA ALA A 29 8.69 -6.67 -56.12
C ALA A 29 8.99 -5.24 -55.57
N PRO A 30 7.97 -4.33 -55.49
CA PRO A 30 8.13 -3.00 -54.89
C PRO A 30 7.75 -2.96 -53.39
N ALA A 31 8.56 -2.23 -52.61
CA ALA A 31 8.26 -1.79 -51.25
C ALA A 31 7.18 -0.66 -51.23
N PRO A 32 6.51 -0.39 -50.09
CA PRO A 32 5.34 0.49 -50.04
C PRO A 32 5.65 1.99 -50.15
N ARG A 33 4.63 2.76 -50.57
CA ARG A 33 4.66 4.23 -50.70
C ARG A 33 4.46 4.92 -49.34
N PRO A 34 4.94 6.18 -49.17
CA PRO A 34 4.98 6.84 -47.87
C PRO A 34 3.63 7.30 -47.32
N LEU A 35 3.63 7.47 -45.99
CA LEU A 35 2.52 7.75 -45.09
C LEU A 35 1.94 9.18 -45.27
N ALA A 36 1.15 9.44 -46.32
CA ALA A 36 0.61 10.79 -46.56
C ALA A 36 -0.83 10.89 -47.14
N VAL A 37 -1.63 9.82 -47.21
CA VAL A 37 -3.05 9.90 -47.62
C VAL A 37 -3.94 8.91 -46.84
N ALA A 38 -4.26 9.21 -45.57
CA ALA A 38 -5.22 8.40 -44.79
C ALA A 38 -5.93 9.15 -43.63
N LEU A 39 -6.18 10.46 -43.73
CA LEU A 39 -6.90 11.21 -42.66
C LEU A 39 -8.02 12.15 -43.13
N ARG A 40 -8.79 11.75 -44.15
CA ARG A 40 -10.03 12.43 -44.57
C ARG A 40 -11.11 11.43 -45.02
N ARG A 41 -11.83 10.81 -44.06
CA ARG A 41 -13.20 10.24 -44.24
C ARG A 41 -13.82 9.58 -42.99
N VAL A 42 -13.98 10.28 -41.85
CA VAL A 42 -14.95 9.88 -40.79
C VAL A 42 -15.58 11.10 -40.08
N LEU A 43 -16.00 12.13 -40.82
CA LEU A 43 -16.86 13.20 -40.30
C LEU A 43 -17.85 13.62 -41.39
N GLY A 44 -19.11 13.22 -41.28
CA GLY A 44 -20.13 13.48 -42.31
C GLY A 44 -21.44 12.74 -42.06
N GLY A 45 -22.27 13.28 -41.16
CA GLY A 45 -23.59 12.76 -40.80
C GLY A 45 -23.91 13.13 -39.34
N GLY A 46 -24.87 13.99 -38.99
CA GLY A 46 -25.83 14.72 -39.83
C GLY A 46 -27.26 14.36 -39.46
N LEU A 47 -27.75 14.87 -38.32
CA LEU A 47 -29.16 14.79 -37.94
C LEU A 47 -29.66 16.15 -37.44
N LEU A 48 -30.94 16.43 -37.71
CA LEU A 48 -31.56 17.76 -37.61
C LEU A 48 -31.70 18.26 -36.17
N ALA A 49 -31.38 19.54 -35.96
CA ALA A 49 -31.96 20.33 -34.87
C ALA A 49 -33.13 21.17 -35.42
N VAL A 50 -34.34 20.95 -34.91
CA VAL A 50 -35.49 21.83 -35.16
C VAL A 50 -35.47 22.94 -34.11
N GLY A 51 -35.42 24.20 -34.56
CA GLY A 51 -35.32 25.34 -33.65
C GLY A 51 -36.66 25.77 -33.06
N LEU A 52 -36.64 26.16 -31.78
CA LEU A 52 -37.61 27.06 -31.16
C LEU A 52 -36.83 28.24 -30.58
N ALA A 53 -37.25 29.47 -30.92
CA ALA A 53 -36.59 30.70 -30.49
C ALA A 53 -37.39 31.37 -29.36
N GLY A 54 -36.69 31.84 -28.34
CA GLY A 54 -37.22 32.59 -27.19
C GLY A 54 -36.06 33.32 -26.48
N PRO A 55 -36.27 34.50 -25.89
CA PRO A 55 -35.31 35.59 -26.06
C PRO A 55 -34.23 35.70 -24.97
N ALA A 56 -33.17 36.43 -25.31
CA ALA A 56 -32.05 36.76 -24.43
C ALA A 56 -32.46 37.65 -23.24
N LEU A 57 -31.82 37.42 -22.09
CA LEU A 57 -31.82 38.34 -20.95
C LEU A 57 -30.41 38.51 -20.37
N SER A 58 -30.02 39.79 -20.29
CA SER A 58 -28.99 40.46 -19.48
C SER A 58 -27.77 39.71 -18.93
N GLN A 59 -26.60 40.29 -19.20
CA GLN A 59 -25.45 40.21 -18.30
C GLN A 59 -25.77 40.88 -16.95
N ASN A 60 -25.21 40.31 -15.86
CA ASN A 60 -24.73 40.94 -14.62
C ASN A 60 -25.08 40.09 -13.39
N GLN A 61 -24.12 39.26 -12.98
CA GLN A 61 -23.59 39.16 -11.61
C GLN A 61 -22.62 37.98 -11.60
N ASP A 62 -21.38 38.22 -11.16
CA ASP A 62 -20.50 37.14 -10.74
C ASP A 62 -21.11 36.56 -9.46
N PRO A 63 -21.58 35.29 -9.44
CA PRO A 63 -21.87 34.65 -8.19
C PRO A 63 -20.53 34.37 -7.52
N VAL A 64 -20.30 34.99 -6.36
CA VAL A 64 -19.31 34.49 -5.42
C VAL A 64 -19.65 33.02 -5.19
N LEU A 65 -18.79 32.12 -5.65
CA LEU A 65 -18.86 30.70 -5.38
C LEU A 65 -18.57 30.49 -3.90
N SER A 66 -19.60 30.71 -3.07
CA SER A 66 -19.73 29.98 -1.82
C SER A 66 -19.57 28.51 -2.18
N ALA A 67 -18.55 27.86 -1.62
CA ALA A 67 -18.40 26.43 -1.76
C ALA A 67 -19.73 25.77 -1.39
N VAL A 68 -20.31 25.03 -2.35
CA VAL A 68 -21.34 24.05 -2.03
C VAL A 68 -20.56 22.95 -1.29
N PRO A 69 -20.90 22.60 -0.04
CA PRO A 69 -20.26 21.48 0.63
C PRO A 69 -20.39 20.25 -0.26
N VAL A 70 -19.26 19.66 -0.64
CA VAL A 70 -19.24 18.35 -1.30
C VAL A 70 -19.90 17.37 -0.32
N PRO A 71 -20.77 16.45 -0.79
CA PRO A 71 -21.43 15.51 0.11
C PRO A 71 -20.38 14.72 0.91
N ASN A 72 -20.54 14.69 2.24
CA ASN A 72 -19.70 13.94 3.18
C ASN A 72 -19.15 12.64 2.58
N GLN A 73 -17.82 12.45 2.58
CA GLN A 73 -17.30 11.12 2.86
C GLN A 73 -17.80 10.72 4.26
N SER A 74 -18.22 9.48 4.42
CA SER A 74 -18.76 9.00 5.69
C SER A 74 -17.64 8.88 6.72
N LYS A 75 -17.77 9.61 7.85
CA LYS A 75 -16.95 9.46 9.07
C LYS A 75 -16.64 8.01 9.46
N SER A 76 -17.50 7.05 9.09
CA SER A 76 -17.26 5.63 9.28
C SER A 76 -17.62 4.78 8.05
N LEU A 77 -16.73 3.85 7.71
CA LEU A 77 -16.98 2.73 6.81
C LEU A 77 -17.46 1.50 7.61
N GLU A 78 -18.55 0.88 7.15
CA GLU A 78 -19.07 -0.37 7.71
C GLU A 78 -18.65 -1.54 6.82
N LEU A 79 -17.76 -2.42 7.29
CA LEU A 79 -17.21 -3.54 6.49
C LEU A 79 -18.26 -4.54 5.97
N SER A 80 -19.48 -4.49 6.51
CA SER A 80 -20.63 -5.26 5.97
C SER A 80 -21.17 -4.74 4.63
N THR A 81 -20.68 -3.58 4.16
CA THR A 81 -21.02 -2.96 2.87
C THR A 81 -20.04 -3.30 1.75
N LEU A 82 -19.00 -4.10 2.03
CA LEU A 82 -18.06 -4.55 1.01
C LEU A 82 -18.73 -5.52 0.03
N ASP A 83 -18.73 -5.15 -1.25
CA ASP A 83 -19.44 -5.87 -2.32
C ASP A 83 -18.55 -6.29 -3.50
N GLY A 84 -17.24 -6.02 -3.43
CA GLY A 84 -16.28 -6.25 -4.51
C GLY A 84 -16.04 -5.02 -5.38
N SER A 85 -16.88 -3.98 -5.27
CA SER A 85 -16.70 -2.71 -5.97
C SER A 85 -16.05 -1.61 -5.10
N ASN A 86 -15.99 -1.81 -3.78
CA ASN A 86 -15.47 -0.89 -2.77
C ASN A 86 -14.50 -1.59 -1.79
N GLY A 87 -14.00 -2.76 -2.20
CA GLY A 87 -13.26 -3.69 -1.36
C GLY A 87 -13.97 -5.04 -1.20
N PHE A 88 -13.30 -6.01 -0.57
CA PHE A 88 -13.78 -7.37 -0.41
C PHE A 88 -13.33 -8.04 0.89
N VAL A 89 -13.96 -9.17 1.24
CA VAL A 89 -13.62 -9.95 2.43
C VAL A 89 -12.80 -11.20 2.06
N PHE A 90 -11.59 -11.34 2.61
CA PHE A 90 -10.86 -12.60 2.58
C PHE A 90 -11.28 -13.48 3.76
N ASN A 91 -12.11 -14.48 3.49
CA ASN A 91 -12.70 -15.41 4.45
C ASN A 91 -11.77 -16.57 4.80
N SER A 92 -10.52 -16.26 5.14
CA SER A 92 -9.56 -17.21 5.68
C SER A 92 -8.80 -16.57 6.83
N PRO A 93 -8.49 -17.33 7.91
CA PRO A 93 -7.77 -16.77 9.05
C PRO A 93 -6.41 -16.25 8.61
N ALA A 94 -6.07 -15.04 9.05
CA ALA A 94 -4.75 -14.45 8.92
C ALA A 94 -4.46 -13.62 10.16
N THR A 95 -3.19 -13.61 10.59
CA THR A 95 -2.72 -12.81 11.74
C THR A 95 -1.72 -11.73 11.36
N SER A 96 -1.20 -11.79 10.14
CA SER A 96 -0.40 -10.74 9.50
C SER A 96 -0.94 -10.53 8.09
N VAL A 97 -0.96 -9.28 7.63
CA VAL A 97 -1.40 -8.88 6.28
C VAL A 97 -0.45 -7.81 5.75
N SER A 98 -0.20 -7.81 4.45
CA SER A 98 0.53 -6.74 3.77
C SER A 98 0.15 -6.67 2.29
N GLY A 99 0.42 -5.54 1.63
CA GLY A 99 0.59 -5.51 0.18
C GLY A 99 1.82 -6.35 -0.22
N ALA A 100 1.84 -6.84 -1.45
CA ALA A 100 2.93 -7.64 -1.99
C ALA A 100 3.67 -6.95 -3.14
N GLY A 101 3.11 -5.88 -3.72
CA GLY A 101 3.55 -5.33 -5.01
C GLY A 101 2.99 -6.13 -6.19
N ASP A 102 3.38 -5.83 -7.43
CA ASP A 102 2.98 -6.57 -8.63
C ASP A 102 3.85 -7.83 -8.80
N VAL A 103 3.53 -8.88 -8.03
CA VAL A 103 4.33 -10.13 -8.00
C VAL A 103 4.10 -10.99 -9.25
N ASN A 104 3.07 -10.68 -10.04
CA ASN A 104 2.66 -11.45 -11.20
C ASN A 104 2.92 -10.73 -12.54
N GLY A 105 3.20 -9.43 -12.51
CA GLY A 105 3.58 -8.61 -13.65
C GLY A 105 2.41 -8.15 -14.53
N ASP A 106 1.20 -8.02 -13.98
CA ASP A 106 0.01 -7.60 -14.74
C ASP A 106 -0.38 -6.12 -14.55
N GLY A 107 0.32 -5.41 -13.67
CA GLY A 107 0.22 -3.97 -13.42
C GLY A 107 -0.81 -3.58 -12.37
N PHE A 108 -1.11 -4.47 -11.42
CA PHE A 108 -1.94 -4.21 -10.24
C PHE A 108 -1.23 -4.76 -9.01
N ASP A 109 -1.38 -4.10 -7.86
CA ASP A 109 -0.72 -4.57 -6.64
C ASP A 109 -1.39 -5.84 -6.09
N ASP A 110 -0.56 -6.80 -5.68
CA ASP A 110 -0.98 -8.06 -5.11
C ASP A 110 -1.00 -8.00 -3.56
N LEU A 111 -1.59 -9.00 -2.91
CA LEU A 111 -1.81 -9.03 -1.46
C LEU A 111 -1.27 -10.30 -0.82
N VAL A 112 -0.65 -10.20 0.35
CA VAL A 112 -0.16 -11.35 1.13
C VAL A 112 -0.79 -11.44 2.53
N PHE A 113 -1.24 -12.65 2.89
CA PHE A 113 -1.93 -12.96 4.14
C PHE A 113 -1.24 -14.12 4.88
N GLY A 114 -0.70 -13.86 6.08
CA GLY A 114 0.02 -14.86 6.89
C GLY A 114 -0.86 -15.56 7.93
N ASN A 115 -0.87 -16.90 7.93
CA ASN A 115 -1.61 -17.76 8.86
C ASN A 115 -0.70 -18.82 9.53
N PRO A 116 0.00 -18.47 10.62
CA PRO A 116 0.96 -19.35 11.30
C PRO A 116 0.32 -20.52 12.05
N TYR A 117 -1.01 -20.60 12.08
CA TYR A 117 -1.76 -21.65 12.77
C TYR A 117 -2.39 -22.68 11.83
N ALA A 118 -2.34 -22.46 10.52
CA ALA A 118 -2.83 -23.39 9.51
C ALA A 118 -2.13 -24.76 9.59
N SER A 119 -2.85 -25.82 9.25
CA SER A 119 -2.33 -27.20 9.22
C SER A 119 -2.28 -27.76 7.79
N PRO A 120 -1.45 -27.21 6.88
CA PRO A 120 -1.34 -27.69 5.50
C PRO A 120 -0.92 -29.15 5.48
N ASN A 121 -1.40 -29.91 4.49
CA ASN A 121 -1.00 -31.32 4.28
C ASN A 121 -1.18 -32.24 5.51
N GLY A 122 -2.02 -31.85 6.49
CA GLY A 122 -2.22 -32.57 7.75
C GLY A 122 -1.10 -32.35 8.80
N LEU A 123 -0.32 -31.28 8.66
CA LEU A 123 0.83 -30.94 9.51
C LEU A 123 0.45 -29.84 10.50
N ASP A 124 0.22 -30.20 11.77
CA ASP A 124 -0.37 -29.29 12.77
C ASP A 124 0.40 -27.97 12.95
N SER A 125 -0.28 -26.85 12.66
CA SER A 125 0.25 -25.48 12.78
C SER A 125 1.60 -25.24 12.07
N ALA A 126 1.90 -25.98 11.00
CA ALA A 126 3.02 -25.69 10.11
C ALA A 126 2.95 -24.30 9.48
N GLY A 127 1.74 -23.73 9.38
CA GLY A 127 1.47 -22.40 8.86
C GLY A 127 1.28 -22.37 7.34
N GLN A 128 0.61 -21.35 6.86
CA GLN A 128 0.40 -21.05 5.45
C GLN A 128 0.46 -19.54 5.25
N SER A 129 0.92 -19.11 4.08
CA SER A 129 0.62 -17.78 3.57
C SER A 129 -0.25 -17.91 2.33
N TYR A 130 -1.12 -16.94 2.10
CA TYR A 130 -1.98 -16.86 0.93
C TYR A 130 -1.64 -15.58 0.18
N VAL A 131 -1.47 -15.69 -1.13
CA VAL A 131 -1.28 -14.55 -2.05
C VAL A 131 -2.55 -14.43 -2.87
N VAL A 132 -3.08 -13.21 -2.99
CA VAL A 132 -4.24 -12.88 -3.82
C VAL A 132 -3.78 -11.85 -4.84
N PHE A 133 -4.03 -12.11 -6.12
CA PHE A 133 -3.59 -11.17 -7.15
C PHE A 133 -4.55 -9.98 -7.29
N GLY A 134 -3.98 -8.81 -7.56
CA GLY A 134 -4.65 -7.59 -7.98
C GLY A 134 -5.39 -7.80 -9.31
N THR A 135 -6.37 -6.95 -9.62
CA THR A 135 -6.96 -6.93 -10.97
C THR A 135 -7.77 -5.68 -11.27
N GLY A 136 -7.58 -5.11 -12.47
CA GLY A 136 -8.49 -4.13 -13.10
C GLY A 136 -9.84 -4.70 -13.60
N GLY A 137 -10.23 -5.86 -13.09
CA GLY A 137 -11.53 -6.51 -13.22
C GLY A 137 -12.39 -6.35 -11.96
N ASP A 138 -13.58 -6.94 -11.95
CA ASP A 138 -14.46 -6.88 -10.78
C ASP A 138 -14.06 -7.95 -9.75
N PHE A 139 -13.71 -7.54 -8.52
CA PHE A 139 -13.48 -8.47 -7.42
C PHE A 139 -14.79 -9.09 -6.93
N PRO A 140 -14.79 -10.33 -6.41
CA PRO A 140 -15.94 -10.84 -5.67
C PRO A 140 -16.01 -10.18 -4.28
N ALA A 141 -17.21 -9.91 -3.78
CA ALA A 141 -17.44 -9.45 -2.39
C ALA A 141 -16.74 -10.31 -1.31
N ALA A 142 -16.48 -11.58 -1.63
CA ALA A 142 -15.86 -12.55 -0.75
C ALA A 142 -14.96 -13.51 -1.54
N LEU A 143 -13.73 -13.70 -1.06
CA LEU A 143 -12.76 -14.70 -1.53
C LEU A 143 -12.30 -15.56 -0.34
N SER A 144 -11.83 -16.78 -0.57
CA SER A 144 -11.24 -17.68 0.43
C SER A 144 -9.98 -18.36 -0.13
N SER A 145 -9.10 -18.89 0.73
CA SER A 145 -7.90 -19.61 0.28
C SER A 145 -8.19 -20.85 -0.59
N SER A 146 -9.39 -21.42 -0.49
CA SER A 146 -9.87 -22.52 -1.37
C SER A 146 -10.15 -22.10 -2.81
N ASP A 147 -10.28 -20.80 -3.06
CA ASP A 147 -10.64 -20.23 -4.36
C ASP A 147 -9.39 -19.83 -5.18
N LEU A 148 -8.21 -19.90 -4.54
CA LEU A 148 -6.90 -19.62 -5.13
C LEU A 148 -6.46 -20.78 -6.03
N ASN A 149 -6.09 -20.47 -7.26
CA ASN A 149 -5.93 -21.45 -8.33
C ASN A 149 -4.70 -21.23 -9.24
N GLY A 150 -3.84 -20.26 -8.92
CA GLY A 150 -2.67 -19.90 -9.73
C GLY A 150 -2.94 -18.77 -10.73
N ASP A 151 -4.18 -18.58 -11.18
CA ASP A 151 -4.58 -17.46 -12.06
C ASP A 151 -5.06 -16.23 -11.25
N ASN A 152 -5.42 -16.39 -9.97
CA ASN A 152 -5.95 -15.35 -9.08
C ASN A 152 -5.22 -15.28 -7.71
N GLY A 153 -4.01 -15.83 -7.66
CA GLY A 153 -3.24 -16.03 -6.44
C GLY A 153 -3.01 -17.50 -6.09
N PHE A 154 -2.22 -17.73 -5.03
CA PHE A 154 -1.72 -19.05 -4.65
C PHE A 154 -1.53 -19.18 -3.13
N THR A 155 -1.27 -20.40 -2.65
CA THR A 155 -0.93 -20.67 -1.25
C THR A 155 0.53 -21.11 -1.11
N LEU A 156 1.29 -20.51 -0.20
CA LEU A 156 2.60 -21.02 0.24
C LEU A 156 2.39 -21.90 1.49
N ASN A 157 2.76 -23.18 1.39
CA ASN A 157 2.63 -24.14 2.49
C ASN A 157 3.89 -24.18 3.36
N GLY A 158 3.72 -23.91 4.66
CA GLY A 158 4.73 -24.17 5.68
C GLY A 158 4.92 -25.66 5.93
N ILE A 159 6.06 -26.01 6.53
CA ILE A 159 6.41 -27.42 6.77
C ILE A 159 6.34 -27.79 8.24
N ALA A 160 5.92 -29.01 8.57
CA ALA A 160 6.36 -29.62 9.83
C ALA A 160 7.68 -30.34 9.58
N THR A 161 8.79 -29.70 9.92
CA THR A 161 9.99 -30.47 10.22
C THR A 161 9.69 -31.38 11.40
N TYR A 162 9.75 -32.70 11.20
CA TYR A 162 9.97 -33.67 12.28
C TYR A 162 11.42 -33.55 12.79
N SER A 163 11.77 -32.35 13.24
CA SER A 163 12.92 -32.03 14.05
C SER A 163 12.75 -32.62 15.45
N TYR A 164 13.87 -32.79 16.16
CA TYR A 164 13.90 -33.43 17.49
C TYR A 164 13.05 -32.71 18.56
N SER A 165 12.63 -31.47 18.30
CA SER A 165 11.74 -30.64 19.13
C SER A 165 10.24 -30.93 18.96
N GLY A 166 9.80 -31.41 17.79
CA GLY A 166 8.38 -31.58 17.46
C GLY A 166 7.56 -30.28 17.40
N LEU A 167 8.19 -29.12 17.24
CA LEU A 167 7.53 -27.83 17.07
C LEU A 167 7.37 -27.48 15.58
N PRO A 168 6.26 -26.84 15.16
CA PRO A 168 6.02 -26.51 13.76
C PRO A 168 6.64 -25.16 13.33
N ASP A 169 6.79 -24.99 12.01
CA ASP A 169 7.43 -23.85 11.31
C ASP A 169 6.68 -22.50 11.45
N LYS A 170 5.35 -22.53 11.61
CA LYS A 170 4.52 -21.32 11.74
C LYS A 170 4.74 -20.31 10.59
N LEU A 171 4.85 -20.81 9.36
CA LEU A 171 4.95 -19.98 8.16
C LEU A 171 3.78 -18.99 8.09
N GLY A 172 4.06 -17.74 7.75
CA GLY A 172 3.09 -16.64 7.81
C GLY A 172 2.99 -15.98 9.20
N SER A 173 4.02 -16.11 10.05
CA SER A 173 4.09 -15.41 11.34
C SER A 173 4.10 -13.89 11.17
N SER A 174 4.77 -13.41 10.12
CA SER A 174 4.84 -12.04 9.63
C SER A 174 4.94 -12.12 8.10
N VAL A 175 4.35 -11.19 7.36
CA VAL A 175 4.43 -11.12 5.88
C VAL A 175 4.63 -9.68 5.43
N SER A 176 5.28 -9.48 4.29
CA SER A 176 5.57 -8.19 3.65
C SER A 176 5.82 -8.42 2.16
N SER A 177 5.67 -7.40 1.31
CA SER A 177 6.46 -7.32 0.08
C SER A 177 7.96 -7.32 0.43
N ALA A 178 8.78 -7.81 -0.48
CA ALA A 178 10.23 -7.75 -0.43
C ALA A 178 10.81 -6.70 -1.42
N GLY A 179 9.98 -6.07 -2.25
CA GLY A 179 10.43 -5.33 -3.44
C GLY A 179 11.02 -6.27 -4.51
N ASP A 180 11.67 -5.72 -5.54
CA ASP A 180 12.39 -6.51 -6.53
C ASP A 180 13.81 -6.83 -6.03
N MET A 181 13.90 -7.86 -5.17
CA MET A 181 15.19 -8.30 -4.59
C MET A 181 16.17 -8.87 -5.62
N ASN A 182 15.67 -9.26 -6.80
CA ASN A 182 16.43 -10.03 -7.79
C ASN A 182 16.69 -9.27 -9.11
N GLY A 183 16.06 -8.11 -9.29
CA GLY A 183 16.20 -7.19 -10.41
C GLY A 183 15.59 -7.68 -11.71
N ASP A 184 14.56 -8.52 -11.66
CA ASP A 184 13.86 -9.02 -12.86
C ASP A 184 12.59 -8.24 -13.24
N GLY A 185 12.21 -7.26 -12.42
CA GLY A 185 11.12 -6.32 -12.63
C GLY A 185 9.75 -6.79 -12.14
N PHE A 186 9.71 -7.75 -11.21
CA PHE A 186 8.50 -8.18 -10.50
C PHE A 186 8.75 -8.09 -8.99
N ASP A 187 7.72 -7.73 -8.22
CA ASP A 187 7.88 -7.67 -6.77
C ASP A 187 7.97 -9.08 -6.15
N ASP A 188 8.86 -9.23 -5.18
CA ASP A 188 9.09 -10.47 -4.45
C ASP A 188 8.32 -10.47 -3.11
N ILE A 189 8.10 -11.66 -2.52
CA ILE A 189 7.30 -11.82 -1.30
C ILE A 189 8.14 -12.33 -0.14
N LEU A 190 8.10 -11.63 0.99
CA LEU A 190 8.78 -12.00 2.22
C LEU A 190 7.82 -12.62 3.25
N VAL A 191 8.14 -13.82 3.72
CA VAL A 191 7.34 -14.57 4.69
C VAL A 191 8.18 -15.05 5.87
N GLY A 192 7.91 -14.50 7.05
CA GLY A 192 8.50 -14.91 8.32
C GLY A 192 7.89 -16.19 8.88
N ALA A 193 8.74 -17.06 9.42
CA ALA A 193 8.36 -18.33 10.02
C ALA A 193 9.07 -18.53 11.36
N SER A 194 8.47 -17.96 12.41
CA SER A 194 8.99 -17.92 13.78
C SER A 194 8.98 -19.27 14.52
N GLY A 195 8.63 -20.36 13.85
CA GLY A 195 8.61 -21.71 14.40
C GLY A 195 10.01 -22.27 14.63
N VAL A 196 10.18 -23.06 15.69
CA VAL A 196 11.48 -23.58 16.13
C VAL A 196 11.86 -24.87 15.39
N HIS A 197 12.75 -24.76 14.41
CA HIS A 197 13.37 -25.90 13.72
C HIS A 197 14.59 -26.40 14.49
N THR A 198 14.72 -27.71 14.73
CA THR A 198 15.97 -28.30 15.23
C THR A 198 16.75 -28.95 14.08
N PHE A 199 17.92 -28.40 13.74
CA PHE A 199 18.80 -28.99 12.73
C PHE A 199 19.58 -30.20 13.28
N LYS A 200 20.24 -30.97 12.39
CA LYS A 200 20.97 -32.21 12.76
C LYS A 200 22.10 -32.00 13.78
N ASN A 201 22.56 -30.76 13.94
CA ASN A 201 23.61 -30.38 14.90
C ASN A 201 23.05 -30.00 16.29
N GLY A 202 21.73 -29.85 16.43
CA GLY A 202 21.06 -29.44 17.67
C GLY A 202 20.63 -27.97 17.70
N ASP A 203 20.96 -27.19 16.67
CA ASP A 203 20.61 -25.77 16.54
C ASP A 203 19.11 -25.56 16.40
N ILE A 204 18.57 -24.59 17.13
CA ILE A 204 17.14 -24.24 17.21
C ILE A 204 16.97 -22.85 16.59
N THR A 205 16.34 -22.71 15.42
CA THR A 205 16.13 -21.38 14.81
C THR A 205 14.74 -21.23 14.20
N GLY A 206 14.28 -19.98 14.11
CA GLY A 206 13.27 -19.56 13.13
C GLY A 206 13.84 -19.50 11.71
N GLN A 207 13.00 -19.22 10.72
CA GLN A 207 13.39 -19.07 9.31
C GLN A 207 12.59 -17.93 8.65
N SER A 208 13.02 -17.50 7.47
CA SER A 208 12.24 -16.62 6.59
C SER A 208 12.37 -17.09 5.15
N TYR A 209 11.33 -16.84 4.37
CA TYR A 209 11.18 -17.30 3.00
C TYR A 209 11.03 -16.09 2.08
N VAL A 210 11.79 -16.06 0.99
CA VAL A 210 11.55 -15.15 -0.12
C VAL A 210 10.95 -15.99 -1.25
N VAL A 211 9.89 -15.51 -1.87
CA VAL A 211 9.28 -16.10 -3.08
C VAL A 211 9.44 -15.07 -4.18
N PHE A 212 10.07 -15.44 -5.30
CA PHE A 212 10.26 -14.49 -6.38
C PHE A 212 8.99 -14.26 -7.20
N GLY A 213 8.77 -13.01 -7.58
CA GLY A 213 7.76 -12.59 -8.54
C GLY A 213 7.98 -13.25 -9.90
N THR A 214 6.92 -13.44 -10.70
CA THR A 214 7.09 -13.91 -12.08
C THR A 214 5.84 -13.74 -12.97
N SER A 215 6.07 -13.16 -14.15
CA SER A 215 5.14 -13.26 -15.30
C SER A 215 5.01 -14.67 -15.91
N GLY A 216 5.76 -15.66 -15.39
CA GLY A 216 5.63 -17.07 -15.77
C GLY A 216 4.36 -17.76 -15.27
N GLY A 217 3.65 -17.14 -14.32
CA GLY A 217 2.46 -17.67 -13.66
C GLY A 217 2.77 -18.65 -12.53
N PHE A 218 1.89 -18.67 -11.52
CA PHE A 218 2.10 -19.43 -10.29
C PHE A 218 1.25 -20.72 -10.24
N PRO A 219 1.72 -21.80 -9.59
CA PRO A 219 0.86 -22.94 -9.28
C PRO A 219 -0.14 -22.56 -8.16
N PRO A 220 -1.30 -23.23 -8.05
CA PRO A 220 -2.28 -23.00 -6.96
C PRO A 220 -1.68 -23.09 -5.55
N ALA A 221 -0.65 -23.91 -5.38
CA ALA A 221 0.11 -24.02 -4.15
C ALA A 221 1.60 -24.19 -4.45
N LEU A 222 2.43 -23.45 -3.72
CA LEU A 222 3.87 -23.63 -3.62
C LEU A 222 4.21 -24.36 -2.32
N GLU A 223 5.12 -25.32 -2.41
CA GLU A 223 5.72 -25.99 -1.27
C GLU A 223 7.12 -25.44 -1.02
N ARG A 224 7.61 -25.55 0.22
CA ARG A 224 8.97 -25.16 0.59
C ARG A 224 10.07 -25.84 -0.24
N SER A 225 9.79 -26.95 -0.93
CA SER A 225 10.70 -27.61 -1.86
C SER A 225 10.97 -26.83 -3.14
N ASP A 226 10.08 -25.91 -3.49
CA ASP A 226 10.02 -25.27 -4.79
C ASP A 226 10.84 -23.96 -4.78
N LEU A 227 11.09 -23.42 -3.59
CA LEU A 227 12.04 -22.33 -3.28
C LEU A 227 13.49 -22.84 -3.38
N GLY A 228 13.89 -23.18 -4.61
CA GLY A 228 15.18 -23.77 -4.96
C GLY A 228 16.24 -22.78 -5.46
N GLY A 229 16.00 -21.47 -5.35
CA GLY A 229 16.86 -20.40 -5.86
C GLY A 229 16.42 -19.81 -7.20
N SER A 230 15.48 -20.44 -7.93
CA SER A 230 14.90 -19.89 -9.18
C SER A 230 13.51 -19.28 -9.00
N ASN A 231 12.85 -19.58 -7.88
CA ASN A 231 11.48 -19.17 -7.55
C ASN A 231 11.46 -18.55 -6.14
N GLY A 232 12.57 -17.95 -5.72
CA GLY A 232 12.87 -17.61 -4.34
C GLY A 232 13.66 -18.68 -3.58
N PHE A 233 13.94 -18.38 -2.31
CA PHE A 233 14.90 -19.08 -1.46
C PHE A 233 14.47 -19.06 0.02
N VAL A 234 15.35 -19.54 0.92
CA VAL A 234 15.07 -19.59 2.36
C VAL A 234 16.27 -19.11 3.17
N ILE A 235 16.02 -18.08 3.98
CA ILE A 235 16.93 -17.47 4.94
C ILE A 235 16.95 -18.35 6.20
N ARG A 236 18.14 -18.81 6.61
CA ARG A 236 18.33 -19.78 7.71
C ARG A 236 19.64 -19.57 8.46
N ASN A 237 19.73 -20.18 9.66
CA ASN A 237 20.97 -20.37 10.43
C ASN A 237 21.70 -19.06 10.78
N ILE A 238 20.98 -17.97 11.02
CA ILE A 238 21.62 -16.68 11.30
C ILE A 238 22.21 -16.69 12.73
N LEU A 239 21.42 -17.10 13.74
CA LEU A 239 21.96 -17.50 15.06
C LEU A 239 21.26 -18.74 15.64
N SER A 240 22.02 -19.64 16.28
CA SER A 240 21.48 -20.82 16.98
C SER A 240 20.81 -20.42 18.31
N GLY A 241 19.47 -20.52 18.35
CA GLY A 241 18.64 -20.21 19.51
C GLY A 241 17.55 -19.17 19.23
N ASP A 242 17.60 -18.50 18.08
CA ASP A 242 16.72 -17.39 17.74
C ASP A 242 15.32 -17.80 17.22
N TYR A 243 14.40 -16.84 17.20
CA TYR A 243 13.12 -16.90 16.51
C TYR A 243 13.18 -15.95 15.31
N SER A 244 14.15 -16.13 14.41
CA SER A 244 14.23 -15.42 13.13
C SER A 244 12.92 -15.51 12.33
N GLY A 245 12.54 -14.43 11.64
CA GLY A 245 11.23 -14.31 11.00
C GLY A 245 10.08 -14.04 11.98
N PHE A 246 10.36 -13.48 13.16
CA PHE A 246 9.33 -13.02 14.10
C PHE A 246 8.66 -11.71 13.64
N SER A 247 9.45 -10.84 13.01
CA SER A 247 9.01 -9.65 12.27
C SER A 247 9.82 -9.61 10.99
N VAL A 248 9.20 -9.30 9.86
CA VAL A 248 9.89 -9.17 8.56
C VAL A 248 9.31 -7.97 7.81
N SER A 249 10.14 -7.31 7.00
CA SER A 249 9.75 -6.19 6.14
C SER A 249 10.66 -6.10 4.92
N GLY A 250 10.13 -5.61 3.80
CA GLY A 250 10.97 -4.95 2.78
C GLY A 250 11.65 -3.72 3.38
N ALA A 251 12.85 -3.41 2.90
CA ALA A 251 13.62 -2.22 3.27
C ALA A 251 13.72 -1.21 2.12
N GLY A 252 13.47 -1.64 0.87
CA GLY A 252 13.90 -0.93 -0.33
C GLY A 252 15.40 -1.11 -0.56
N ASP A 253 15.95 -0.52 -1.64
CA ASP A 253 17.40 -0.38 -1.82
C ASP A 253 18.00 0.53 -0.72
N ILE A 254 18.71 -0.05 0.25
CA ILE A 254 19.34 0.70 1.36
C ILE A 254 20.86 0.92 1.18
N ASP A 255 21.52 0.22 0.24
CA ASP A 255 22.97 0.35 -0.03
C ASP A 255 23.35 0.97 -1.39
N GLY A 256 22.34 1.28 -2.20
CA GLY A 256 22.41 2.05 -3.44
C GLY A 256 22.88 1.24 -4.64
N ASP A 257 22.69 -0.09 -4.64
CA ASP A 257 23.12 -0.97 -5.72
C ASP A 257 22.04 -1.29 -6.77
N GLY A 258 20.78 -0.90 -6.49
CA GLY A 258 19.64 -1.00 -7.40
C GLY A 258 18.79 -2.26 -7.25
N PHE A 259 18.96 -3.03 -6.17
CA PHE A 259 18.09 -4.15 -5.80
C PHE A 259 17.43 -3.87 -4.45
N ASP A 260 16.21 -4.38 -4.23
CA ASP A 260 15.54 -4.17 -2.94
C ASP A 260 16.05 -5.11 -1.84
N ASP A 261 16.22 -4.56 -0.64
CA ASP A 261 16.73 -5.28 0.53
C ASP A 261 15.61 -5.65 1.50
N VAL A 262 15.87 -6.60 2.42
CA VAL A 262 14.87 -7.01 3.44
C VAL A 262 15.39 -7.07 4.87
N LEU A 263 14.54 -6.68 5.81
CA LEU A 263 14.79 -6.72 7.25
C LEU A 263 14.18 -7.97 7.89
N ILE A 264 14.99 -8.71 8.66
CA ILE A 264 14.56 -9.87 9.44
C ILE A 264 14.80 -9.62 10.93
N GLY A 265 13.74 -9.41 11.69
CA GLY A 265 13.77 -9.33 13.16
C GLY A 265 13.77 -10.72 13.80
N ALA A 266 14.74 -10.98 14.66
CA ALA A 266 14.92 -12.27 15.34
C ALA A 266 14.86 -12.12 16.86
N LYS A 267 13.85 -12.74 17.47
CA LYS A 267 13.67 -12.71 18.92
C LYS A 267 14.45 -13.84 19.61
N ASN A 268 15.30 -13.54 20.59
CA ASN A 268 16.05 -14.55 21.34
C ASN A 268 15.43 -14.74 22.74
N LEU A 269 14.78 -15.89 22.96
CA LEU A 269 14.15 -16.18 24.26
C LEU A 269 15.10 -16.76 25.32
N GLY A 270 16.39 -16.93 24.99
CA GLY A 270 17.38 -17.54 25.86
C GLY A 270 17.15 -19.04 26.05
N ARG A 271 18.17 -19.86 25.76
CA ARG A 271 18.06 -21.30 25.98
C ARG A 271 18.00 -21.60 27.48
N SER A 272 16.90 -22.22 27.93
CA SER A 272 16.68 -22.61 29.32
C SER A 272 17.68 -23.68 29.80
N GLY A 273 18.86 -23.23 30.22
CA GLY A 273 19.92 -24.09 30.75
C GLY A 273 21.35 -23.55 30.63
N ASP A 274 21.62 -22.51 29.82
CA ASP A 274 22.98 -21.97 29.65
C ASP A 274 23.04 -20.45 29.87
N TYR A 275 23.11 -20.06 31.14
CA TYR A 275 23.16 -18.68 31.62
C TYR A 275 24.55 -18.03 31.50
N SER A 276 25.45 -18.56 30.66
CA SER A 276 26.89 -18.23 30.70
C SER A 276 27.39 -17.28 29.60
N VAL A 277 26.54 -16.93 28.64
CA VAL A 277 26.77 -15.86 27.65
C VAL A 277 25.51 -14.99 27.57
N GLY A 278 25.68 -13.67 27.64
CA GLY A 278 24.59 -12.73 27.48
C GLY A 278 24.22 -12.59 26.01
N TYR A 279 22.99 -12.96 25.65
CA TYR A 279 22.46 -12.82 24.30
C TYR A 279 21.61 -11.54 24.23
N ALA A 280 21.82 -10.74 23.19
CA ALA A 280 20.89 -9.69 22.77
C ALA A 280 19.96 -10.24 21.67
N ASP A 281 18.87 -9.53 21.39
CA ASP A 281 18.08 -9.76 20.18
C ASP A 281 18.73 -9.11 18.95
N GLU A 282 18.46 -9.67 17.78
CA GLU A 282 19.20 -9.37 16.56
C GLU A 282 18.23 -8.95 15.45
N THR A 283 18.72 -8.09 14.56
CA THR A 283 18.09 -7.76 13.28
C THR A 283 19.10 -8.03 12.18
N TYR A 284 18.62 -8.45 11.02
CA TYR A 284 19.45 -8.82 9.89
C TYR A 284 18.97 -8.12 8.63
N VAL A 285 19.91 -7.72 7.78
CA VAL A 285 19.62 -7.26 6.42
C VAL A 285 20.05 -8.34 5.46
N ILE A 286 19.13 -8.80 4.62
CA ILE A 286 19.47 -9.64 3.48
C ILE A 286 19.43 -8.72 2.28
N PHE A 287 20.62 -8.47 1.72
CA PHE A 287 20.75 -7.60 0.56
C PHE A 287 20.22 -8.29 -0.70
N GLY A 288 19.61 -7.54 -1.60
CA GLY A 288 19.23 -7.97 -2.94
C GLY A 288 20.45 -8.21 -3.83
N ASP A 289 20.27 -8.94 -4.94
CA ASP A 289 21.21 -9.00 -6.06
C ASP A 289 20.67 -9.83 -7.25
N SER A 290 21.32 -9.70 -8.41
CA SER A 290 20.96 -10.43 -9.64
C SER A 290 21.07 -11.97 -9.61
N ASP A 291 21.68 -12.56 -8.58
CA ASP A 291 21.68 -14.02 -8.32
C ASP A 291 20.73 -14.38 -7.15
N GLY A 292 20.00 -13.38 -6.60
CA GLY A 292 19.05 -13.43 -5.51
C GLY A 292 19.58 -13.98 -4.17
N THR A 293 20.89 -14.10 -3.97
CA THR A 293 21.45 -14.95 -2.89
C THR A 293 22.85 -14.60 -2.35
N SER A 294 23.47 -13.49 -2.76
CA SER A 294 24.91 -13.21 -2.59
C SER A 294 25.34 -12.45 -1.32
N GLY A 295 24.54 -12.47 -0.24
CA GLY A 295 25.13 -12.34 1.10
C GLY A 295 24.26 -11.77 2.21
N ASN A 296 23.68 -12.65 3.03
CA ASN A 296 23.16 -12.30 4.34
C ASN A 296 24.20 -11.51 5.15
N LYS A 297 23.88 -10.28 5.56
CA LYS A 297 24.73 -9.46 6.45
C LYS A 297 23.98 -9.14 7.75
N ILE A 298 24.74 -8.91 8.82
CA ILE A 298 24.20 -8.90 10.18
C ILE A 298 24.22 -7.47 10.74
N LEU A 299 23.04 -6.84 10.85
CA LEU A 299 22.86 -5.61 11.63
C LEU A 299 22.52 -5.94 13.10
N ALA A 300 23.39 -6.73 13.75
CA ALA A 300 23.21 -7.04 15.16
C ALA A 300 23.58 -5.84 16.05
N ASP A 301 22.75 -5.55 17.06
CA ASP A 301 23.20 -4.83 18.25
C ASP A 301 23.77 -5.84 19.26
N THR A 302 25.05 -5.72 19.59
CA THR A 302 25.68 -6.50 20.69
C THR A 302 26.12 -5.62 21.87
N THR A 303 25.62 -4.39 21.97
CA THR A 303 26.07 -3.40 22.97
C THR A 303 25.34 -3.43 24.31
N ASN A 304 25.14 -4.63 24.86
CA ASN A 304 25.83 -5.05 26.09
C ASN A 304 25.37 -6.46 26.51
N ALA A 305 26.31 -7.25 27.04
CA ALA A 305 26.08 -8.62 27.53
C ALA A 305 25.20 -8.72 28.81
N TYR A 306 24.36 -7.72 29.10
CA TYR A 306 23.51 -7.63 30.30
C TYR A 306 22.17 -6.90 30.12
N SER A 307 21.83 -6.36 28.92
CA SER A 307 20.58 -5.63 28.73
C SER A 307 19.50 -6.45 28.04
N GLU A 308 18.46 -6.72 28.82
CA GLU A 308 17.20 -7.41 28.55
C GLU A 308 16.31 -6.82 27.42
N SER A 309 16.88 -6.27 26.35
CA SER A 309 16.12 -5.69 25.22
C SER A 309 15.82 -6.72 24.13
N PHE A 310 14.58 -6.76 23.67
CA PHE A 310 14.11 -7.65 22.60
C PHE A 310 13.72 -6.85 21.34
N THR A 311 14.05 -7.31 20.13
CA THR A 311 13.55 -6.72 18.88
C THR A 311 12.08 -7.05 18.71
N THR A 312 11.24 -6.04 18.51
CA THR A 312 9.78 -6.21 18.53
C THR A 312 9.04 -5.85 17.26
N SER A 313 9.66 -5.08 16.37
CA SER A 313 9.14 -4.66 15.07
C SER A 313 10.32 -4.18 14.23
N VAL A 314 10.30 -4.47 12.93
CA VAL A 314 11.21 -3.90 11.94
C VAL A 314 10.39 -3.41 10.74
N SER A 315 10.84 -2.36 10.06
CA SER A 315 10.23 -1.84 8.83
C SER A 315 11.27 -1.11 7.99
N GLY A 316 11.13 -1.12 6.67
CA GLY A 316 11.69 -0.05 5.84
C GLY A 316 11.06 1.29 6.24
N ALA A 317 11.82 2.37 6.08
CA ALA A 317 11.41 3.73 6.46
C ALA A 317 11.02 4.60 5.25
N GLY A 318 11.53 4.27 4.05
CA GLY A 318 11.65 5.24 2.95
C GLY A 318 12.90 6.11 3.10
N ASP A 319 13.08 7.11 2.24
CA ASP A 319 14.16 8.11 2.32
C ASP A 319 13.72 9.26 3.24
N VAL A 320 14.05 9.16 4.54
CA VAL A 320 13.60 10.16 5.53
C VAL A 320 14.55 11.33 5.67
N ASN A 321 15.72 11.25 5.04
CA ASN A 321 16.81 12.23 5.16
C ASN A 321 17.08 13.00 3.85
N GLY A 322 16.54 12.54 2.72
CA GLY A 322 16.65 13.16 1.40
C GLY A 322 17.94 12.84 0.63
N ASP A 323 18.66 11.76 0.96
CA ASP A 323 19.90 11.38 0.27
C ASP A 323 19.70 10.47 -0.95
N GLY A 324 18.48 9.96 -1.14
CA GLY A 324 18.06 9.11 -2.24
C GLY A 324 18.21 7.60 -1.99
N LEU A 325 18.47 7.18 -0.75
CA LEU A 325 18.50 5.78 -0.32
C LEU A 325 17.40 5.50 0.70
N ASN A 326 16.95 4.25 0.80
CA ASN A 326 15.98 3.88 1.81
C ASN A 326 16.64 3.74 3.20
N ASP A 327 15.92 4.17 4.23
CA ASP A 327 16.32 4.09 5.63
C ASP A 327 15.59 2.92 6.35
N MET A 328 16.03 2.59 7.57
CA MET A 328 15.52 1.44 8.34
C MET A 328 14.96 1.82 9.71
N LEU A 329 13.85 1.17 10.10
CA LEU A 329 13.23 1.29 11.42
C LEU A 329 13.35 0.00 12.23
N LEU A 330 13.76 0.13 13.49
CA LEU A 330 13.84 -0.96 14.45
C LEU A 330 13.23 -0.54 15.79
N SER A 331 12.33 -1.33 16.37
CA SER A 331 11.92 -1.17 17.78
C SER A 331 12.44 -2.27 18.67
N THR A 332 12.87 -1.87 19.86
CA THR A 332 13.27 -2.76 20.95
C THR A 332 12.38 -2.56 22.16
N SER A 333 11.93 -3.65 22.78
CA SER A 333 11.28 -3.65 24.09
C SER A 333 12.25 -4.02 25.19
N GLY A 334 12.40 -3.17 26.21
CA GLY A 334 13.08 -3.57 27.44
C GLY A 334 12.25 -4.57 28.24
N SER A 335 12.84 -5.68 28.68
CA SER A 335 12.21 -6.57 29.66
C SER A 335 12.22 -5.91 31.04
N PRO A 336 11.13 -6.06 31.82
CA PRO A 336 11.16 -5.81 33.25
C PRO A 336 11.52 -7.11 34.00
N SER A 337 12.81 -7.45 34.11
CA SER A 337 13.30 -8.55 34.94
C SER A 337 14.25 -8.06 36.04
N GLY A 338 14.21 -8.58 37.27
CA GLY A 338 13.23 -9.48 37.86
C GLY A 338 13.55 -9.79 39.33
N GLY A 339 12.54 -9.78 40.21
CA GLY A 339 12.62 -10.32 41.59
C GLY A 339 13.55 -9.62 42.59
N GLY A 340 14.46 -8.76 42.15
CA GLY A 340 15.26 -7.89 43.01
C GLY A 340 14.46 -6.68 43.47
N SER A 341 14.63 -6.27 44.73
CA SER A 341 13.98 -5.09 45.30
C SER A 341 14.67 -3.77 44.92
N ASP A 342 15.23 -3.70 43.71
CA ASP A 342 15.94 -2.52 43.21
C ASP A 342 15.10 -1.89 42.10
N SER A 343 14.61 -0.68 42.35
CA SER A 343 13.59 -0.02 41.55
C SER A 343 14.18 0.90 40.47
N ASP A 344 15.37 0.57 39.95
CA ASP A 344 16.27 1.53 39.30
C ASP A 344 16.89 1.02 37.97
N VAL A 345 16.12 0.27 37.19
CA VAL A 345 16.29 0.23 35.72
C VAL A 345 14.91 0.34 35.07
N SER A 346 14.56 1.55 34.62
CA SER A 346 13.41 1.76 33.75
C SER A 346 13.70 1.14 32.38
N ALA A 347 13.14 -0.04 32.13
CA ALA A 347 13.24 -0.75 30.86
C ALA A 347 12.36 -0.06 29.79
N VAL A 348 12.80 1.11 29.32
CA VAL A 348 12.08 1.91 28.31
C VAL A 348 12.35 1.32 26.92
N SER A 349 11.29 1.04 26.17
CA SER A 349 11.40 0.64 24.76
C SER A 349 12.03 1.77 23.93
N LYS A 350 12.99 1.44 23.07
CA LYS A 350 13.64 2.39 22.15
C LYS A 350 13.25 2.08 20.72
N ILE A 351 13.14 3.13 19.93
CA ILE A 351 13.06 3.07 18.47
C ILE A 351 14.38 3.61 17.92
N TYR A 352 14.88 2.98 16.86
CA TYR A 352 16.07 3.36 16.14
C TYR A 352 15.70 3.60 14.68
N VAL A 353 16.18 4.71 14.14
CA VAL A 353 16.23 5.00 12.70
C VAL A 353 17.68 4.88 12.29
N VAL A 354 17.98 4.06 11.29
CA VAL A 354 19.34 3.85 10.77
C VAL A 354 19.30 4.22 9.30
N PHE A 355 20.16 5.14 8.88
CA PHE A 355 20.13 5.60 7.49
C PHE A 355 20.74 4.58 6.53
N GLY A 356 20.22 4.58 5.30
CA GLY A 356 20.85 3.97 4.14
C GLY A 356 22.25 4.54 3.93
N MET A 357 23.11 3.81 3.21
CA MET A 357 24.42 4.37 2.85
C MET A 357 24.98 3.74 1.59
N SER A 358 25.42 4.59 0.64
CA SER A 358 26.00 4.11 -0.61
C SER A 358 27.29 3.30 -0.38
N GLY A 359 27.23 2.01 -0.67
CA GLY A 359 28.33 1.06 -0.54
C GLY A 359 28.27 0.17 0.72
N GLN A 360 29.32 -0.63 0.93
CA GLN A 360 29.20 -1.77 1.84
C GLN A 360 29.05 -1.38 3.31
N PHE A 361 27.85 -1.60 3.84
CA PHE A 361 27.60 -1.85 5.26
C PHE A 361 28.64 -2.84 5.81
N SER A 362 29.21 -2.54 6.99
CA SER A 362 30.06 -3.47 7.71
C SER A 362 29.27 -4.68 8.20
N ASP A 363 29.93 -5.84 8.34
CA ASP A 363 29.35 -7.10 8.86
C ASP A 363 28.68 -7.01 10.25
N PHE A 364 28.76 -5.83 10.89
CA PHE A 364 28.19 -5.46 12.17
C PHE A 364 28.00 -3.95 12.21
N PHE A 365 26.80 -3.46 12.59
CA PHE A 365 26.52 -2.04 12.81
C PHE A 365 26.05 -1.83 14.24
N ASN A 366 26.69 -0.90 14.95
CA ASN A 366 26.38 -0.64 16.35
C ASN A 366 25.38 0.52 16.51
N LEU A 367 24.15 0.22 16.94
CA LEU A 367 23.11 1.22 17.21
C LEU A 367 23.51 2.25 18.30
N SER A 368 24.51 1.96 19.14
CA SER A 368 25.07 2.93 20.08
C SER A 368 25.93 4.02 19.42
N ASN A 369 26.20 3.92 18.12
CA ASN A 369 26.98 4.90 17.35
C ASN A 369 26.09 5.94 16.63
N LEU A 370 24.76 5.84 16.74
CA LEU A 370 23.84 6.77 16.11
C LEU A 370 24.06 8.20 16.61
N ASP A 371 24.34 9.13 15.70
CA ASP A 371 24.80 10.49 15.99
C ASP A 371 24.02 11.61 15.27
N GLY A 372 23.06 11.26 14.42
CA GLY A 372 22.28 12.18 13.58
C GLY A 372 22.76 12.25 12.13
N ASP A 373 24.01 11.88 11.85
CA ASP A 373 24.57 11.83 10.49
C ASP A 373 24.41 10.43 9.85
N ASN A 374 24.17 9.38 10.65
CA ASN A 374 24.03 7.98 10.23
C ASN A 374 22.73 7.32 10.76
N GLY A 375 21.77 8.15 11.17
CA GLY A 375 20.54 7.77 11.84
C GLY A 375 20.49 8.29 13.29
N PHE A 376 19.38 8.00 13.99
CA PHE A 376 19.07 8.58 15.29
C PHE A 376 18.19 7.67 16.16
N ILE A 377 18.15 7.99 17.46
CA ILE A 377 17.33 7.28 18.45
C ILE A 377 16.05 8.07 18.73
N ILE A 378 14.90 7.43 18.65
CA ILE A 378 13.62 8.02 19.08
C ILE A 378 13.32 7.59 20.51
N THR A 379 12.97 8.58 21.33
CA THR A 379 12.70 8.45 22.76
C THR A 379 11.37 9.12 23.13
N ASN A 380 10.86 8.84 24.33
CA ASN A 380 9.66 9.49 24.85
C ASN A 380 9.84 9.76 26.34
N SER A 381 10.16 10.99 26.72
CA SER A 381 10.46 11.33 28.12
C SER A 381 9.21 11.53 29.00
N THR A 382 8.01 11.61 28.41
CA THR A 382 6.77 11.88 29.15
C THR A 382 6.04 10.63 29.60
N GLN A 383 6.31 9.47 29.01
CA GLN A 383 5.67 8.22 29.42
C GLN A 383 6.28 7.65 30.70
N THR A 384 5.41 7.48 31.70
CA THR A 384 5.72 6.86 33.00
C THR A 384 5.11 5.46 33.13
N ASP A 385 4.33 5.02 32.13
CA ASP A 385 4.00 3.63 31.99
C ASP A 385 5.19 2.84 31.43
N ASN A 386 5.21 1.55 31.73
CA ASN A 386 6.15 0.64 31.08
C ASN A 386 5.62 0.40 29.66
N SER A 387 5.94 1.30 28.74
CA SER A 387 5.68 1.14 27.31
C SER A 387 6.45 -0.08 26.79
N LEU A 388 5.83 -1.27 26.88
CA LEU A 388 6.47 -2.57 26.68
C LEU A 388 6.72 -2.93 25.20
N ARG A 389 6.18 -2.17 24.24
CA ARG A 389 6.34 -2.47 22.80
C ARG A 389 5.91 -1.28 21.93
N TYR A 390 6.79 -0.84 21.03
CA TYR A 390 6.42 0.02 19.90
C TYR A 390 6.26 -0.80 18.62
N MET A 391 5.22 -0.51 17.84
CA MET A 391 5.10 -0.88 16.43
C MET A 391 5.69 0.25 15.59
N VAL A 392 6.38 -0.09 14.50
CA VAL A 392 7.05 0.88 13.63
C VAL A 392 6.71 0.57 12.18
N SER A 393 6.53 1.61 11.36
CA SER A 393 6.40 1.50 9.91
C SER A 393 6.82 2.84 9.27
N GLY A 394 7.29 2.80 8.02
CA GLY A 394 7.31 3.99 7.18
C GLY A 394 5.88 4.49 6.95
N ALA A 395 5.72 5.80 6.80
CA ALA A 395 4.42 6.44 6.58
C ALA A 395 4.18 6.84 5.12
N GLY A 396 5.24 6.98 4.31
CA GLY A 396 5.21 7.77 3.08
C GLY A 396 5.31 9.27 3.38
N ASP A 397 5.19 10.12 2.36
CA ASP A 397 5.20 11.58 2.51
C ASP A 397 3.79 12.06 2.89
N VAL A 398 3.47 12.09 4.20
CA VAL A 398 2.12 12.45 4.67
C VAL A 398 1.90 13.96 4.75
N ASN A 399 2.96 14.75 4.55
CA ASN A 399 2.96 16.20 4.70
C ASN A 399 3.17 16.97 3.37
N GLY A 400 3.68 16.29 2.34
CA GLY A 400 3.89 16.77 0.97
C GLY A 400 5.18 17.54 0.74
N ASP A 401 6.21 17.38 1.59
CA ASP A 401 7.48 18.09 1.45
C ASP A 401 8.56 17.32 0.65
N GLY A 402 8.29 16.06 0.32
CA GLY A 402 9.13 15.20 -0.52
C GLY A 402 10.12 14.32 0.24
N PHE A 403 9.97 14.16 1.56
CA PHE A 403 10.71 13.20 2.38
C PHE A 403 9.76 12.17 2.99
N ASP A 404 10.21 10.93 3.16
CA ASP A 404 9.37 9.92 3.79
C ASP A 404 9.23 10.17 5.30
N ASP A 405 7.99 10.07 5.80
CA ASP A 405 7.65 10.24 7.21
C ASP A 405 7.63 8.89 7.94
N LEU A 406 7.59 8.93 9.28
CA LEU A 406 7.68 7.75 10.14
C LEU A 406 6.48 7.61 11.06
N VAL A 407 5.90 6.41 11.18
CA VAL A 407 4.77 6.14 12.10
C VAL A 407 5.08 5.09 13.17
N PHE A 408 4.76 5.42 14.43
CA PHE A 408 5.03 4.59 15.60
C PHE A 408 3.79 4.35 16.46
N GLY A 409 3.38 3.09 16.61
CA GLY A 409 2.23 2.70 17.44
C GLY A 409 2.62 2.28 18.85
N ASN A 410 1.99 2.87 19.86
CA ASN A 410 2.08 2.47 21.27
C ASN A 410 0.68 2.13 21.83
N PRO A 411 0.27 0.85 21.77
CA PRO A 411 -1.07 0.42 22.16
C PRO A 411 -1.34 0.43 23.67
N TYR A 412 -0.35 0.74 24.50
CA TYR A 412 -0.49 0.72 25.96
C TYR A 412 -0.42 2.11 26.60
N ALA A 413 -0.07 3.13 25.81
CA ALA A 413 -0.10 4.53 26.24
C ALA A 413 -1.49 4.92 26.77
N SER A 414 -1.51 5.87 27.70
CA SER A 414 -2.73 6.31 28.39
C SER A 414 -3.08 7.78 28.11
N PRO A 415 -3.35 8.17 26.84
CA PRO A 415 -3.68 9.54 26.47
C PRO A 415 -4.91 10.02 27.23
N ASN A 416 -4.95 11.30 27.58
CA ASN A 416 -6.07 11.91 28.31
C ASN A 416 -6.44 11.20 29.63
N GLY A 417 -5.55 10.34 30.17
CA GLY A 417 -5.78 9.52 31.37
C GLY A 417 -6.55 8.21 31.11
N LEU A 418 -6.75 7.82 29.85
CA LEU A 418 -7.50 6.65 29.43
C LEU A 418 -6.57 5.43 29.27
N ASP A 419 -6.58 4.58 30.29
CA ASP A 419 -5.72 3.39 30.44
C ASP A 419 -5.76 2.49 29.19
N GLY A 420 -4.65 2.37 28.47
CA GLY A 420 -4.54 1.51 27.27
C GLY A 420 -5.45 1.93 26.11
N ALA A 421 -5.85 3.20 26.01
CA ALA A 421 -6.47 3.72 24.78
C ALA A 421 -5.47 3.71 23.61
N GLY A 422 -4.18 3.85 23.91
CA GLY A 422 -3.08 3.81 22.95
C GLY A 422 -2.84 5.17 22.27
N GLN A 423 -1.61 5.39 21.83
CA GLN A 423 -1.21 6.54 21.03
C GLN A 423 -0.43 6.04 19.82
N SER A 424 -0.51 6.75 18.70
CA SER A 424 0.48 6.65 17.64
C SER A 424 1.18 7.98 17.47
N TYR A 425 2.39 7.98 16.93
CA TYR A 425 3.19 9.18 16.69
C TYR A 425 3.63 9.20 15.24
N VAL A 426 3.59 10.37 14.63
CA VAL A 426 4.18 10.62 13.31
C VAL A 426 5.38 11.54 13.52
N VAL A 427 6.51 11.24 12.90
CA VAL A 427 7.72 12.09 12.86
C VAL A 427 7.99 12.39 11.40
N PHE A 428 8.21 13.66 11.06
CA PHE A 428 8.44 14.02 9.66
C PHE A 428 9.88 13.79 9.20
N GLY A 429 10.03 13.43 7.92
CA GLY A 429 11.31 13.41 7.20
C GLY A 429 11.89 14.82 7.07
N THR A 430 13.21 14.96 6.83
CA THR A 430 13.82 16.26 6.53
C THR A 430 15.27 16.20 6.02
N ASP A 431 15.59 17.01 4.99
CA ASP A 431 16.97 17.35 4.59
C ASP A 431 17.71 18.28 5.58
N GLY A 432 17.00 18.80 6.59
CA GLY A 432 17.53 19.71 7.61
C GLY A 432 18.49 19.04 8.61
N GLY A 433 18.55 17.69 8.60
CA GLY A 433 19.36 16.86 9.47
C GLY A 433 18.72 16.58 10.83
N PHE A 434 18.91 15.35 11.33
CA PHE A 434 18.32 14.89 12.58
C PHE A 434 19.26 15.03 13.79
N PRO A 435 18.73 15.25 15.00
CA PRO A 435 19.52 15.10 16.22
C PRO A 435 19.79 13.61 16.51
N ALA A 436 20.96 13.27 17.07
CA ALA A 436 21.28 11.91 17.56
C ALA A 436 20.18 11.26 18.42
N ALA A 437 19.38 12.07 19.13
CA ALA A 437 18.19 11.62 19.82
C ALA A 437 17.03 12.62 19.64
N LEU A 438 15.89 12.12 19.16
CA LEU A 438 14.62 12.83 19.10
C LEU A 438 13.73 12.39 20.26
N ASP A 439 12.94 13.31 20.82
CA ASP A 439 11.97 13.03 21.88
C ASP A 439 10.55 13.31 21.37
N LEU A 440 9.68 12.30 21.36
CA LEU A 440 8.30 12.38 20.88
C LEU A 440 7.43 13.41 21.66
N SER A 441 7.89 13.88 22.82
CA SER A 441 7.26 15.00 23.54
C SER A 441 7.56 16.38 22.95
N THR A 442 8.47 16.47 21.97
CA THR A 442 8.82 17.71 21.25
C THR A 442 8.06 17.89 19.92
N LEU A 443 7.14 16.98 19.60
CA LEU A 443 6.29 17.08 18.42
C LEU A 443 5.29 18.24 18.56
N ASP A 444 5.26 19.14 17.58
CA ASP A 444 4.49 20.38 17.62
C ASP A 444 3.58 20.63 16.41
N GLY A 445 3.55 19.69 15.46
CA GLY A 445 2.83 19.78 14.19
C GLY A 445 3.69 20.24 13.01
N SER A 446 4.91 20.73 13.25
CA SER A 446 5.88 21.12 12.20
C SER A 446 7.04 20.13 12.01
N ASN A 447 7.17 19.17 12.93
CA ASN A 447 8.19 18.10 12.94
C ASN A 447 7.55 16.71 13.17
N GLY A 448 6.24 16.61 12.96
CA GLY A 448 5.40 15.47 13.33
C GLY A 448 4.36 15.81 14.41
N PHE A 449 3.55 14.82 14.77
CA PHE A 449 2.39 14.96 15.66
C PHE A 449 2.02 13.66 16.38
N VAL A 450 1.16 13.74 17.41
CA VAL A 450 0.60 12.56 18.11
C VAL A 450 -0.86 12.30 17.73
N LEU A 451 -1.20 11.02 17.55
CA LEU A 451 -2.54 10.49 17.34
C LEU A 451 -3.04 9.85 18.64
N ASN A 452 -4.09 10.40 19.25
CA ASN A 452 -4.64 9.92 20.52
C ASN A 452 -5.80 8.93 20.31
N GLY A 453 -5.72 7.76 20.96
CA GLY A 453 -6.78 6.76 21.04
C GLY A 453 -8.01 7.22 21.83
N ILE A 454 -9.17 6.60 21.56
CA ILE A 454 -10.48 7.15 21.93
C ILE A 454 -10.98 6.68 23.30
N GLU A 455 -11.08 5.36 23.51
CA GLU A 455 -11.61 4.74 24.73
C GLU A 455 -10.57 3.87 25.44
N ALA A 456 -10.67 3.76 26.77
CA ALA A 456 -9.74 2.98 27.57
C ALA A 456 -9.82 1.48 27.21
N GLY A 457 -8.70 0.92 26.75
CA GLY A 457 -8.62 -0.47 26.29
C GLY A 457 -8.83 -0.65 24.78
N ASP A 458 -8.96 0.41 23.98
CA ASP A 458 -9.00 0.33 22.51
C ASP A 458 -7.70 -0.25 21.92
N HIS A 459 -6.57 0.01 22.57
CA HIS A 459 -5.22 -0.35 22.11
C HIS A 459 -4.92 0.20 20.71
N SER A 460 -5.23 1.48 20.44
CA SER A 460 -4.88 2.15 19.18
C SER A 460 -3.36 2.20 18.98
N GLY A 461 -2.90 2.02 17.74
CA GLY A 461 -1.47 1.82 17.45
C GLY A 461 -0.98 0.39 17.72
N ARG A 462 -1.89 -0.60 17.83
CA ARG A 462 -1.51 -2.02 17.94
C ARG A 462 -0.91 -2.58 16.65
N SER A 463 -1.25 -1.97 15.53
CA SER A 463 -0.55 -2.04 14.25
C SER A 463 -0.68 -0.68 13.59
N VAL A 464 0.33 -0.27 12.83
CA VAL A 464 0.41 1.02 12.13
C VAL A 464 1.11 0.78 10.79
N SER A 465 0.76 1.56 9.77
CA SER A 465 1.39 1.56 8.45
C SER A 465 1.08 2.87 7.73
N GLY A 466 1.97 3.32 6.85
CA GLY A 466 1.56 4.11 5.68
C GLY A 466 0.50 3.35 4.87
N ALA A 467 -0.45 4.06 4.30
CA ALA A 467 -1.54 3.54 3.48
C ALA A 467 -1.38 3.89 2.00
N GLY A 468 -0.45 4.78 1.65
CA GLY A 468 -0.41 5.46 0.36
C GLY A 468 -1.49 6.54 0.26
N ASP A 469 -1.55 7.27 -0.86
CA ASP A 469 -2.65 8.20 -1.16
C ASP A 469 -3.97 7.45 -1.46
N VAL A 470 -4.73 7.09 -0.42
CA VAL A 470 -6.01 6.37 -0.54
C VAL A 470 -7.17 7.30 -0.92
N ASN A 471 -6.93 8.60 -0.85
CA ASN A 471 -7.91 9.65 -1.08
C ASN A 471 -7.66 10.47 -2.36
N GLY A 472 -6.55 10.22 -3.06
CA GLY A 472 -6.18 10.80 -4.36
C GLY A 472 -5.79 12.28 -4.33
N ASP A 473 -5.57 12.90 -3.17
CA ASP A 473 -5.28 14.33 -3.08
C ASP A 473 -3.79 14.71 -3.19
N GLY A 474 -2.91 13.70 -3.22
CA GLY A 474 -1.48 13.82 -3.51
C GLY A 474 -0.58 13.79 -2.27
N PHE A 475 -1.07 13.30 -1.13
CA PHE A 475 -0.31 13.09 0.11
C PHE A 475 -0.53 11.65 0.57
N ASP A 476 0.47 11.03 1.20
CA ASP A 476 0.28 9.68 1.73
C ASP A 476 -0.60 9.68 2.98
N ASP A 477 -1.51 8.72 3.05
CA ASP A 477 -2.42 8.53 4.17
C ASP A 477 -1.88 7.49 5.17
N LEU A 478 -2.44 7.44 6.38
CA LEU A 478 -2.04 6.52 7.45
C LEU A 478 -3.15 5.55 7.81
N VAL A 479 -2.80 4.30 8.14
CA VAL A 479 -3.74 3.33 8.73
C VAL A 479 -3.28 2.85 10.12
N ILE A 480 -4.19 2.95 11.10
CA ILE A 480 -3.94 2.65 12.53
C ILE A 480 -4.94 1.59 13.02
N GLY A 481 -4.45 0.49 13.58
CA GLY A 481 -5.27 -0.59 14.14
C GLY A 481 -5.56 -0.43 15.64
N ALA A 482 -6.84 -0.52 16.02
CA ALA A 482 -7.34 -0.51 17.40
C ALA A 482 -8.23 -1.74 17.69
N PRO A 483 -7.65 -2.92 17.92
CA PRO A 483 -8.35 -4.20 18.00
C PRO A 483 -9.01 -4.48 19.35
N GLY A 484 -8.77 -3.62 20.34
CA GLY A 484 -9.58 -3.56 21.56
C GLY A 484 -10.86 -2.75 21.39
N ALA A 485 -11.00 -1.95 20.32
CA ALA A 485 -12.10 -1.00 20.22
C ALA A 485 -13.49 -1.64 20.08
N GLY A 486 -14.50 -0.90 20.53
CA GLY A 486 -15.91 -1.31 20.53
C GLY A 486 -16.37 -2.08 21.78
N LEU A 487 -15.50 -2.25 22.79
CA LEU A 487 -15.81 -2.98 24.04
C LEU A 487 -17.00 -2.41 24.84
N GLU A 488 -17.24 -1.10 24.82
CA GLU A 488 -18.28 -0.47 25.65
C GLU A 488 -19.72 -0.84 25.27
N LYS A 489 -19.98 -1.34 24.05
CA LYS A 489 -21.37 -1.62 23.61
C LYS A 489 -22.06 -2.75 24.37
N LEU A 490 -21.35 -3.59 25.14
CA LEU A 490 -21.93 -4.82 25.69
C LEU A 490 -21.73 -5.08 27.20
N VAL A 491 -20.81 -4.43 27.93
CA VAL A 491 -20.67 -4.63 29.39
C VAL A 491 -20.43 -3.35 30.20
N PRO A 492 -21.44 -2.78 30.87
CA PRO A 492 -21.21 -1.73 31.86
C PRO A 492 -20.62 -2.33 33.16
N LYS A 493 -19.40 -1.91 33.50
CA LYS A 493 -18.64 -2.17 34.74
C LYS A 493 -17.86 -3.50 34.79
N MET A 494 -16.56 -3.41 34.48
CA MET A 494 -15.53 -4.21 35.15
C MET A 494 -14.41 -3.29 35.67
N ASN A 495 -13.58 -3.81 36.56
CA ASN A 495 -12.60 -3.05 37.33
C ASN A 495 -11.17 -3.27 36.83
N LYS A 496 -10.33 -2.22 36.90
CA LYS A 496 -9.00 -2.08 36.27
C LYS A 496 -8.03 -3.28 36.38
N ALA A 497 -8.18 -4.15 37.38
CA ALA A 497 -7.35 -5.35 37.52
C ALA A 497 -7.70 -6.49 36.55
N ASP A 498 -8.95 -6.59 36.06
CA ASP A 498 -9.41 -7.69 35.22
C ASP A 498 -9.04 -7.50 33.73
N LEU A 499 -8.75 -6.26 33.31
CA LEU A 499 -8.31 -5.90 31.95
C LEU A 499 -6.93 -6.48 31.59
N ILE A 500 -6.01 -6.53 32.57
CA ILE A 500 -4.60 -6.88 32.34
C ILE A 500 -4.41 -8.38 32.05
N GLY A 501 -5.37 -9.24 32.44
CA GLY A 501 -5.31 -10.69 32.21
C GLY A 501 -6.00 -11.20 30.93
N ALA A 502 -6.75 -10.35 30.21
CA ALA A 502 -7.65 -10.82 29.15
C ALA A 502 -6.98 -11.06 27.77
N PHE A 503 -5.74 -10.61 27.57
CA PHE A 503 -5.15 -10.51 26.22
C PHE A 503 -4.38 -11.74 25.73
N THR A 504 -4.14 -12.75 26.59
CA THR A 504 -3.54 -14.03 26.20
C THR A 504 -4.57 -15.16 26.28
N ALA A 505 -5.28 -15.38 25.17
CA ALA A 505 -6.29 -16.42 25.02
C ALA A 505 -7.39 -16.41 26.11
N SER A 506 -8.18 -15.33 26.19
CA SER A 506 -9.37 -15.30 27.06
C SER A 506 -10.39 -16.35 26.60
N PRO A 507 -10.73 -17.38 27.41
CA PRO A 507 -11.76 -18.36 27.08
C PRO A 507 -13.19 -17.81 27.23
N ASN A 508 -13.31 -16.52 27.57
CA ASN A 508 -14.52 -15.92 28.14
C ASN A 508 -15.17 -14.86 27.23
N GLY A 509 -14.68 -14.69 25.99
CA GLY A 509 -15.38 -13.95 24.92
C GLY A 509 -15.84 -12.53 25.29
N LEU A 510 -14.90 -11.62 25.58
CA LEU A 510 -15.22 -10.20 25.78
C LEU A 510 -15.34 -9.49 24.41
N ASP A 511 -16.37 -8.67 24.27
CA ASP A 511 -16.95 -8.29 22.98
C ASP A 511 -16.23 -7.13 22.24
N SER A 512 -14.96 -7.29 21.86
CA SER A 512 -14.30 -6.32 20.95
C SER A 512 -14.52 -6.68 19.48
N SER A 513 -15.16 -5.79 18.72
CA SER A 513 -15.17 -5.88 17.25
C SER A 513 -13.84 -5.42 16.65
N GLY A 514 -13.13 -4.54 17.34
CA GLY A 514 -12.00 -3.78 16.84
C GLY A 514 -12.44 -2.68 15.86
N GLN A 515 -11.53 -1.74 15.62
CA GLN A 515 -11.64 -0.68 14.63
C GLN A 515 -10.30 -0.49 13.91
N GLY A 516 -10.36 -0.01 12.68
CA GLY A 516 -9.24 0.67 12.02
C GLY A 516 -9.53 2.16 11.93
N TYR A 517 -8.50 2.98 11.86
CA TYR A 517 -8.59 4.41 11.58
C TYR A 517 -7.72 4.71 10.38
N VAL A 518 -8.29 5.40 9.40
CA VAL A 518 -7.55 6.03 8.30
C VAL A 518 -7.44 7.50 8.64
N VAL A 519 -6.24 8.06 8.57
CA VAL A 519 -5.97 9.49 8.80
C VAL A 519 -5.36 10.02 7.51
N PHE A 520 -5.93 11.11 6.95
CA PHE A 520 -5.45 11.62 5.68
C PHE A 520 -4.20 12.50 5.83
N GLY A 521 -3.32 12.42 4.82
CA GLY A 521 -2.19 13.33 4.63
C GLY A 521 -2.67 14.76 4.31
N MET A 522 -1.78 15.76 4.44
CA MET A 522 -2.06 17.13 3.99
C MET A 522 -0.82 18.06 4.01
N ASP A 523 -0.76 18.98 3.05
CA ASP A 523 0.17 20.13 2.97
C ASP A 523 0.33 20.84 4.33
N GLY A 524 1.46 20.59 4.98
CA GLY A 524 2.03 21.31 6.14
C GLY A 524 1.04 22.03 7.07
N GLY A 525 0.23 21.28 7.84
CA GLY A 525 -0.82 21.89 8.68
C GLY A 525 -1.26 21.10 9.91
N PHE A 526 -0.56 20.03 10.28
CA PHE A 526 -0.98 19.15 11.37
C PHE A 526 -0.99 19.84 12.74
N PRO A 527 -1.99 19.57 13.60
CA PRO A 527 -1.91 19.96 15.00
C PRO A 527 -0.89 19.07 15.73
N ALA A 528 -0.19 19.60 16.74
CA ALA A 528 0.72 18.83 17.60
C ALA A 528 0.09 17.53 18.15
N ALA A 529 -1.22 17.53 18.38
CA ALA A 529 -2.01 16.36 18.72
C ALA A 529 -3.33 16.35 17.93
N LEU A 530 -3.65 15.21 17.32
CA LEU A 530 -4.91 14.90 16.66
C LEU A 530 -5.62 13.79 17.44
N GLU A 531 -6.88 14.01 17.80
CA GLU A 531 -7.71 13.02 18.48
C GLU A 531 -8.41 12.13 17.45
N LEU A 532 -8.25 10.80 17.48
CA LEU A 532 -8.89 9.90 16.51
C LEU A 532 -10.44 9.96 16.56
N SER A 533 -11.00 10.51 17.64
CA SER A 533 -12.43 10.80 17.75
C SER A 533 -12.92 11.94 16.85
N GLU A 534 -12.01 12.81 16.38
CA GLU A 534 -12.27 13.99 15.53
C GLU A 534 -12.21 13.69 14.03
N LEU A 535 -11.89 12.45 13.63
CA LEU A 535 -11.99 12.01 12.22
C LEU A 535 -13.42 12.18 11.71
N ASP A 536 -13.65 12.89 10.61
CA ASP A 536 -15.01 13.26 10.16
C ASP A 536 -15.33 12.96 8.68
N GLY A 537 -14.37 12.38 7.96
CA GLY A 537 -14.42 12.14 6.51
C GLY A 537 -13.70 13.21 5.67
N SER A 538 -13.22 14.31 6.27
CA SER A 538 -12.37 15.30 5.58
C SER A 538 -10.89 15.23 5.97
N ASN A 539 -10.59 14.57 7.08
CA ASN A 539 -9.26 14.34 7.66
C ASN A 539 -8.98 12.84 7.89
N GLY A 540 -9.77 11.97 7.26
CA GLY A 540 -9.77 10.52 7.47
C GLY A 540 -11.09 9.98 8.02
N PHE A 541 -11.17 8.66 8.22
CA PHE A 541 -12.40 7.95 8.58
C PHE A 541 -12.15 6.68 9.44
N ILE A 542 -13.22 6.18 10.05
CA ILE A 542 -13.19 5.02 10.95
C ILE A 542 -13.67 3.76 10.22
N ILE A 543 -12.91 2.67 10.24
CA ILE A 543 -13.33 1.35 9.73
C ILE A 543 -13.89 0.52 10.91
N ASN A 544 -15.18 0.20 10.87
CA ASN A 544 -15.85 -0.52 11.95
C ASN A 544 -15.79 -2.06 11.77
N GLY A 545 -15.31 -2.76 12.80
CA GLY A 545 -15.24 -4.23 12.82
C GLY A 545 -16.61 -4.91 12.90
N ILE A 546 -16.72 -6.08 12.26
CA ILE A 546 -17.98 -6.85 12.22
C ILE A 546 -18.06 -7.84 13.40
N GLY A 547 -18.85 -7.48 14.41
CA GLY A 547 -19.31 -8.40 15.45
C GLY A 547 -18.30 -8.70 16.59
N PRO A 548 -18.76 -9.35 17.67
CA PRO A 548 -17.97 -9.55 18.89
C PRO A 548 -16.80 -10.53 18.67
N GLY A 549 -15.63 -10.18 19.19
CA GLY A 549 -14.41 -10.98 19.08
C GLY A 549 -13.68 -10.87 17.73
N GLY A 550 -14.16 -10.02 16.82
CA GLY A 550 -13.55 -9.80 15.50
C GLY A 550 -12.13 -9.23 15.58
N ARG A 551 -11.84 -8.36 16.56
CA ARG A 551 -10.51 -7.77 16.78
C ARG A 551 -9.90 -7.18 15.49
N LEU A 552 -10.70 -6.46 14.70
CA LEU A 552 -10.24 -5.71 13.52
C LEU A 552 -9.08 -4.77 13.89
N GLY A 553 -8.04 -4.69 13.07
CA GLY A 553 -6.85 -3.87 13.36
C GLY A 553 -5.79 -4.62 14.18
N GLN A 554 -5.77 -5.96 14.16
CA GLN A 554 -4.65 -6.74 14.69
C GLN A 554 -3.37 -6.60 13.86
N SER A 555 -3.54 -6.38 12.55
CA SER A 555 -2.51 -6.11 11.55
C SER A 555 -3.18 -5.20 10.51
N VAL A 556 -2.47 -4.19 10.04
CA VAL A 556 -2.88 -3.26 8.98
C VAL A 556 -1.71 -3.06 8.05
N SER A 557 -1.98 -2.70 6.79
CA SER A 557 -0.98 -2.31 5.81
C SER A 557 -1.66 -1.48 4.72
N GLY A 558 -0.93 -0.55 4.10
CA GLY A 558 -1.22 -0.16 2.73
C GLY A 558 -1.15 -1.40 1.82
N ALA A 559 -1.98 -1.44 0.79
CA ALA A 559 -2.09 -2.56 -0.14
C ALA A 559 -1.57 -2.23 -1.55
N GLY A 560 -1.30 -0.95 -1.86
CA GLY A 560 -1.12 -0.49 -3.23
C GLY A 560 -2.45 -0.39 -4.00
N ASP A 561 -2.41 -0.12 -5.30
CA ASP A 561 -3.60 -0.06 -6.17
C ASP A 561 -3.97 -1.47 -6.65
N VAL A 562 -4.63 -2.26 -5.78
CA VAL A 562 -4.96 -3.66 -6.09
C VAL A 562 -6.10 -3.79 -7.11
N ASN A 563 -6.82 -2.68 -7.38
CA ASN A 563 -7.99 -2.65 -8.25
C ASN A 563 -7.77 -1.87 -9.58
N GLY A 564 -6.65 -1.16 -9.72
CA GLY A 564 -6.27 -0.41 -10.91
C GLY A 564 -7.00 0.92 -11.10
N ASP A 565 -7.53 1.54 -10.03
CA ASP A 565 -8.24 2.82 -10.13
C ASP A 565 -7.36 4.07 -9.98
N GLY A 566 -6.09 3.88 -9.61
CA GLY A 566 -5.08 4.92 -9.42
C GLY A 566 -5.09 5.53 -8.01
N LEU A 567 -5.70 4.86 -7.03
CA LEU A 567 -5.65 5.19 -5.61
C LEU A 567 -5.03 4.03 -4.84
N ALA A 568 -4.42 4.32 -3.70
CA ALA A 568 -3.96 3.26 -2.82
C ALA A 568 -5.13 2.59 -2.08
N ASP A 569 -5.08 1.27 -1.94
CA ASP A 569 -6.03 0.46 -1.20
C ASP A 569 -5.46 0.07 0.18
N ILE A 570 -6.31 -0.43 1.09
CA ILE A 570 -5.93 -0.79 2.46
C ILE A 570 -6.29 -2.25 2.75
N VAL A 571 -5.38 -2.99 3.39
CA VAL A 571 -5.66 -4.33 3.94
C VAL A 571 -5.63 -4.35 5.47
N ILE A 572 -6.68 -4.91 6.09
CA ILE A 572 -6.86 -4.94 7.54
C ILE A 572 -7.30 -6.32 8.07
N GLY A 573 -6.51 -6.84 9.02
CA GLY A 573 -6.71 -8.16 9.63
C GLY A 573 -7.68 -8.14 10.84
N ALA A 574 -8.54 -9.15 10.92
CA ALA A 574 -9.55 -9.37 11.95
C ALA A 574 -9.58 -10.83 12.45
N GLY A 575 -8.40 -11.40 12.71
CA GLY A 575 -8.14 -12.67 13.43
C GLY A 575 -8.60 -13.98 12.75
N SER A 576 -9.81 -14.00 12.21
CA SER A 576 -10.43 -15.12 11.47
C SER A 576 -10.72 -14.78 10.00
N LYS A 577 -10.57 -13.51 9.64
CA LYS A 577 -10.74 -12.94 8.29
C LYS A 577 -9.80 -11.75 8.13
N SER A 578 -9.63 -11.32 6.89
CA SER A 578 -9.11 -10.00 6.55
C SER A 578 -10.07 -9.28 5.61
N TYR A 579 -9.94 -7.97 5.52
CA TYR A 579 -10.73 -7.12 4.65
C TYR A 579 -9.78 -6.28 3.82
N VAL A 580 -10.09 -6.12 2.54
CA VAL A 580 -9.47 -5.14 1.65
C VAL A 580 -10.51 -4.04 1.45
N VAL A 581 -10.11 -2.79 1.61
CA VAL A 581 -10.93 -1.60 1.44
C VAL A 581 -10.31 -0.80 0.32
N PHE A 582 -11.09 -0.50 -0.72
CA PHE A 582 -10.55 0.27 -1.85
C PHE A 582 -10.49 1.77 -1.55
N GLY A 583 -9.48 2.44 -2.09
CA GLY A 583 -9.32 3.88 -2.05
C GLY A 583 -10.55 4.61 -2.60
N THR A 584 -10.81 5.83 -2.12
CA THR A 584 -11.92 6.64 -2.65
C THR A 584 -11.56 8.11 -2.73
N ALA A 585 -11.53 8.64 -3.95
CA ALA A 585 -11.09 9.99 -4.22
C ALA A 585 -11.87 11.05 -3.42
N SER A 586 -11.19 11.77 -2.52
CA SER A 586 -11.67 13.01 -1.94
C SER A 586 -11.90 14.04 -3.06
N GLY A 587 -12.91 14.89 -2.91
CA GLY A 587 -13.34 15.80 -3.99
C GLY A 587 -13.95 15.12 -5.24
N GLY A 588 -13.99 13.78 -5.31
CA GLY A 588 -14.70 13.00 -6.34
C GLY A 588 -14.04 13.03 -7.73
N PRO A 589 -14.80 12.78 -8.83
CA PRO A 589 -14.25 12.50 -10.16
C PRO A 589 -13.50 13.65 -10.83
N ALA A 590 -13.33 14.80 -10.17
CA ALA A 590 -12.48 15.89 -10.62
C ALA A 590 -11.00 15.67 -10.26
N VAL A 591 -10.73 14.96 -9.17
CA VAL A 591 -9.39 14.69 -8.64
C VAL A 591 -8.73 13.57 -9.44
N LEU A 592 -9.38 12.40 -9.54
CA LEU A 592 -9.00 11.31 -10.46
C LEU A 592 -8.71 11.80 -11.89
N LEU A 593 -9.48 12.77 -12.39
CA LEU A 593 -9.27 13.33 -13.73
C LEU A 593 -7.99 14.16 -13.84
N LYS A 594 -7.51 14.79 -12.75
CA LYS A 594 -6.22 15.48 -12.73
C LYS A 594 -5.06 14.49 -12.67
N GLY A 595 -5.15 13.45 -11.84
CA GLY A 595 -4.15 12.36 -11.76
C GLY A 595 -3.89 11.75 -13.14
N LEU A 596 -4.93 11.20 -13.78
CA LEU A 596 -4.85 10.65 -15.14
C LEU A 596 -4.44 11.72 -16.20
N ILE A 597 -4.63 13.02 -15.96
CA ILE A 597 -4.11 14.08 -16.84
C ILE A 597 -2.59 14.27 -16.67
N ALA A 598 -2.07 14.12 -15.45
CA ALA A 598 -0.67 14.25 -15.11
C ALA A 598 0.12 13.04 -15.61
N GLU A 599 -0.31 11.82 -15.29
CA GLU A 599 0.31 10.57 -15.72
C GLU A 599 0.40 10.46 -17.25
N VAL A 600 -0.71 10.70 -17.97
CA VAL A 600 -0.73 10.76 -19.45
C VAL A 600 0.15 11.89 -20.01
N GLY A 601 0.52 12.87 -19.18
CA GLY A 601 1.49 13.91 -19.50
C GLY A 601 2.95 13.53 -19.25
N ALA A 602 3.22 12.48 -18.47
CA ALA A 602 4.55 11.96 -18.16
C ALA A 602 5.02 10.86 -19.14
N LEU A 603 4.09 10.16 -19.82
CA LEU A 603 4.41 9.12 -20.80
C LEU A 603 5.35 9.61 -21.92
N ASP A 604 6.41 8.83 -22.23
CA ASP A 604 7.31 9.06 -23.38
C ASP A 604 6.66 8.67 -24.72
N LEU A 605 5.61 9.42 -25.10
CA LEU A 605 4.89 9.22 -26.34
C LEU A 605 5.47 10.04 -27.49
N PRO A 606 5.51 9.51 -28.74
CA PRO A 606 5.98 10.24 -29.90
C PRO A 606 5.30 11.62 -30.05
N ALA A 607 6.13 12.66 -30.22
CA ALA A 607 5.75 14.06 -30.10
C ALA A 607 4.35 14.43 -30.65
N GLY A 608 3.49 14.91 -29.75
CA GLY A 608 2.11 15.30 -30.06
C GLY A 608 1.07 14.18 -29.95
N LEU A 609 1.47 12.91 -29.77
CA LEU A 609 0.56 11.84 -29.35
C LEU A 609 0.16 11.97 -27.88
N GLU A 610 1.07 12.41 -27.00
CA GLU A 610 0.76 12.84 -25.61
C GLU A 610 -0.51 13.72 -25.63
N HIS A 611 -0.49 14.76 -26.47
CA HIS A 611 -1.47 15.83 -26.46
C HIS A 611 -2.71 15.43 -27.25
N TRP A 612 -2.60 14.46 -28.16
CA TRP A 612 -3.76 13.78 -28.71
C TRP A 612 -4.44 12.88 -27.67
N LEU A 613 -3.68 12.24 -26.78
CA LEU A 613 -4.18 11.36 -25.74
C LEU A 613 -4.79 12.15 -24.56
N THR A 614 -4.13 13.17 -23.99
CA THR A 614 -4.68 14.00 -22.88
C THR A 614 -5.82 14.94 -23.29
N ARG A 615 -5.97 15.25 -24.60
CA ARG A 615 -6.96 16.23 -25.10
C ARG A 615 -8.42 15.99 -24.69
N PRO A 616 -8.94 14.75 -24.64
CA PRO A 616 -10.27 14.45 -24.12
C PRO A 616 -10.35 14.67 -22.61
N LEU A 617 -9.35 14.24 -21.83
CA LEU A 617 -9.34 14.37 -20.37
C LEU A 617 -9.37 15.85 -19.95
N LYS A 618 -8.46 16.69 -20.48
CA LYS A 618 -8.50 18.15 -20.29
C LYS A 618 -9.82 18.80 -20.77
N ARG A 619 -10.64 18.11 -21.58
CA ARG A 619 -12.01 18.54 -21.92
C ARG A 619 -13.06 17.99 -20.96
N ALA A 620 -12.87 16.79 -20.41
CA ALA A 620 -13.72 16.18 -19.40
C ALA A 620 -13.70 17.02 -18.12
N GLU A 621 -12.50 17.35 -17.62
CA GLU A 621 -12.25 18.25 -16.49
C GLU A 621 -13.04 19.58 -16.65
N ARG A 622 -12.82 20.31 -17.75
CA ARG A 622 -13.58 21.54 -18.05
C ARG A 622 -15.08 21.34 -18.23
N LYS A 623 -15.57 20.12 -18.48
CA LYS A 623 -17.01 19.82 -18.53
C LYS A 623 -17.57 19.50 -17.17
N LEU A 624 -16.83 18.78 -16.33
CA LEU A 624 -17.18 18.52 -14.95
C LEU A 624 -17.25 19.84 -14.16
N ALA A 625 -16.26 20.71 -14.31
CA ALA A 625 -16.25 22.08 -13.75
C ALA A 625 -17.39 22.99 -14.26
N GLN A 626 -18.07 22.61 -15.35
CA GLN A 626 -19.26 23.30 -15.87
C GLN A 626 -20.57 22.62 -15.45
N GLY A 627 -20.53 21.61 -14.56
CA GLY A 627 -21.67 20.78 -14.18
C GLY A 627 -22.17 19.86 -15.29
N GLU A 628 -21.46 19.76 -16.42
CA GLU A 628 -21.87 19.00 -17.60
C GLU A 628 -21.42 17.52 -17.53
N VAL A 629 -21.77 16.82 -16.43
CA VAL A 629 -21.29 15.47 -16.07
C VAL A 629 -21.37 14.46 -17.22
N ALA A 630 -22.54 14.30 -17.86
CA ALA A 630 -22.69 13.41 -19.02
C ALA A 630 -21.69 13.72 -20.15
N LYS A 631 -21.44 15.02 -20.44
CA LYS A 631 -20.48 15.43 -21.47
C LYS A 631 -19.03 15.19 -21.05
N ALA A 632 -18.72 15.22 -19.75
CA ALA A 632 -17.43 14.83 -19.20
C ALA A 632 -17.19 13.33 -19.40
N LEU A 633 -18.15 12.48 -19.01
CA LEU A 633 -18.16 11.03 -19.22
C LEU A 633 -17.92 10.67 -20.71
N TYR A 634 -18.61 11.32 -21.65
CA TYR A 634 -18.35 11.16 -23.09
C TYR A 634 -16.94 11.56 -23.56
N LYS A 635 -16.16 12.32 -22.77
CA LYS A 635 -14.74 12.60 -23.07
C LYS A 635 -13.81 11.57 -22.46
N VAL A 636 -14.13 11.00 -21.30
CA VAL A 636 -13.36 9.90 -20.69
C VAL A 636 -13.48 8.63 -21.55
N VAL A 637 -14.69 8.28 -22.00
CA VAL A 637 -14.88 7.23 -23.04
C VAL A 637 -14.06 7.55 -24.30
N GLY A 638 -14.04 8.83 -24.71
CA GLY A 638 -13.25 9.30 -25.85
C GLY A 638 -11.73 9.30 -25.66
N PHE A 639 -11.24 9.09 -24.43
CA PHE A 639 -9.85 8.80 -24.07
C PHE A 639 -9.58 7.29 -24.12
N ILE A 640 -10.43 6.44 -23.52
CA ILE A 640 -10.30 4.97 -23.55
C ILE A 640 -10.17 4.46 -25.00
N GLN A 641 -10.99 4.98 -25.91
CA GLN A 641 -10.92 4.61 -27.34
C GLN A 641 -9.60 5.04 -28.02
N ARG A 642 -8.86 6.01 -27.47
CA ARG A 642 -7.54 6.43 -27.96
C ARG A 642 -6.43 5.56 -27.39
N ALA A 643 -6.45 5.29 -26.08
CA ALA A 643 -5.52 4.36 -25.43
C ALA A 643 -5.55 2.99 -26.12
N ARG A 644 -6.75 2.42 -26.34
CA ARG A 644 -6.94 1.16 -27.10
C ARG A 644 -6.38 1.21 -28.53
N VAL A 645 -6.40 2.37 -29.18
CA VAL A 645 -5.83 2.54 -30.53
C VAL A 645 -4.30 2.54 -30.47
N LEU A 646 -3.68 3.25 -29.53
CA LEU A 646 -2.23 3.24 -29.36
C LEU A 646 -1.70 1.85 -28.99
N ARG A 647 -2.38 1.17 -28.05
CA ARG A 647 -2.13 -0.23 -27.68
C ARG A 647 -2.16 -1.16 -28.89
N LYS A 648 -3.21 -1.05 -29.72
CA LYS A 648 -3.39 -1.87 -30.93
C LYS A 648 -2.28 -1.69 -31.97
N TYR A 649 -1.62 -0.52 -32.01
CA TYR A 649 -0.52 -0.24 -32.91
C TYR A 649 0.87 -0.41 -32.27
N GLY A 650 0.95 -0.87 -31.01
CA GLY A 650 2.22 -1.03 -30.29
C GLY A 650 2.95 0.29 -30.03
N ILE A 651 2.21 1.41 -29.94
CA ILE A 651 2.76 2.74 -29.63
C ILE A 651 2.73 3.01 -28.12
N LEU A 652 1.75 2.41 -27.44
CA LEU A 652 1.62 2.39 -25.99
C LEU A 652 1.68 0.91 -25.57
N PRO A 653 2.58 0.51 -24.66
CA PRO A 653 2.67 -0.84 -24.11
C PRO A 653 1.34 -1.39 -23.59
N ALA A 654 1.24 -2.72 -23.49
CA ALA A 654 -0.02 -3.37 -23.14
C ALA A 654 -0.44 -3.10 -21.68
N ALA A 655 0.51 -3.17 -20.74
CA ALA A 655 0.33 -2.89 -19.31
C ALA A 655 -0.10 -1.43 -19.09
N GLU A 656 0.75 -0.46 -19.47
CA GLU A 656 0.41 0.99 -19.41
C GLU A 656 -0.97 1.30 -20.01
N ALA A 657 -1.27 0.76 -21.19
CA ALA A 657 -2.56 0.99 -21.83
C ALA A 657 -3.74 0.33 -21.10
N ASN A 658 -3.52 -0.70 -20.28
CA ASN A 658 -4.54 -1.32 -19.45
C ASN A 658 -4.76 -0.51 -18.18
N ALA A 659 -3.70 -0.14 -17.44
CA ALA A 659 -3.74 0.68 -16.23
C ALA A 659 -4.46 2.02 -16.49
N LEU A 660 -4.03 2.77 -17.52
CA LEU A 660 -4.68 4.00 -17.95
C LEU A 660 -6.17 3.82 -18.33
N ILE A 661 -6.56 2.64 -18.82
CA ILE A 661 -7.96 2.32 -19.12
C ILE A 661 -8.74 1.98 -17.84
N ALA A 662 -8.12 1.34 -16.86
CA ALA A 662 -8.72 1.01 -15.56
C ALA A 662 -9.05 2.28 -14.77
N GLN A 663 -8.09 3.17 -14.55
CA GLN A 663 -8.33 4.52 -13.99
C GLN A 663 -9.43 5.29 -14.76
N ALA A 664 -9.42 5.21 -16.10
CA ALA A 664 -10.46 5.86 -16.90
C ALA A 664 -11.86 5.21 -16.75
N LYS A 665 -11.96 3.92 -16.39
CA LYS A 665 -13.23 3.31 -15.97
C LYS A 665 -13.63 3.81 -14.57
N ALA A 666 -12.69 3.92 -13.64
CA ALA A 666 -12.96 4.42 -12.29
C ALA A 666 -13.51 5.86 -12.32
N ILE A 667 -12.91 6.74 -13.13
CA ILE A 667 -13.47 8.07 -13.41
C ILE A 667 -14.89 7.97 -14.00
N ILE A 668 -15.18 7.00 -14.86
CA ILE A 668 -16.54 6.80 -15.39
C ILE A 668 -17.51 6.36 -14.28
N LYS A 669 -17.11 5.42 -13.40
CA LYS A 669 -17.89 4.97 -12.23
C LYS A 669 -18.20 6.15 -11.30
N ALA A 670 -17.17 6.85 -10.84
CA ALA A 670 -17.30 8.05 -10.01
C ALA A 670 -18.12 9.18 -10.68
N LEU A 671 -18.12 9.30 -12.02
CA LEU A 671 -19.01 10.21 -12.74
C LEU A 671 -20.48 9.73 -12.82
N LEU A 672 -20.74 8.42 -12.79
CA LEU A 672 -22.09 7.83 -12.76
C LEU A 672 -22.73 7.96 -11.37
N ASP A 673 -21.94 7.80 -10.31
CA ASP A 673 -22.38 7.91 -8.91
C ASP A 673 -22.76 9.35 -8.51
N LEU A 674 -22.35 10.35 -9.31
CA LEU A 674 -22.73 11.74 -9.12
C LEU A 674 -24.26 11.95 -9.23
N PRO A 675 -24.90 12.71 -8.30
CA PRO A 675 -26.34 12.95 -8.28
C PRO A 675 -26.94 13.47 -9.59
N GLN A 676 -26.13 14.14 -10.43
CA GLN A 676 -26.50 14.66 -11.75
C GLN A 676 -26.84 13.58 -12.78
N LEU A 677 -26.41 12.33 -12.58
CA LEU A 677 -26.75 11.16 -13.41
C LEU A 677 -27.68 10.15 -12.71
N SER A 678 -28.09 10.43 -11.47
CA SER A 678 -28.98 9.55 -10.71
C SER A 678 -30.28 9.23 -11.49
N GLY A 679 -30.52 7.94 -11.73
CA GLY A 679 -31.68 7.45 -12.48
C GLY A 679 -31.53 7.43 -14.01
N VAL A 680 -30.34 7.74 -14.55
CA VAL A 680 -29.99 7.46 -15.94
C VAL A 680 -29.22 6.14 -15.99
N ALA A 681 -29.66 5.19 -16.81
CA ALA A 681 -28.97 3.91 -16.91
C ALA A 681 -27.57 4.10 -17.54
N ALA A 682 -26.54 3.48 -16.97
CA ALA A 682 -25.19 3.47 -17.52
C ALA A 682 -25.19 2.91 -18.95
N SER A 683 -26.06 1.93 -19.22
CA SER A 683 -26.32 1.34 -20.54
C SER A 683 -26.92 2.30 -21.58
N ASP A 684 -27.51 3.43 -21.18
CA ASP A 684 -27.95 4.52 -22.10
C ASP A 684 -26.82 5.52 -22.43
N LEU A 685 -25.72 5.51 -21.66
CA LEU A 685 -24.63 6.48 -21.75
C LEU A 685 -23.32 5.89 -22.30
N LEU A 686 -23.12 4.58 -22.14
CA LEU A 686 -21.83 3.92 -22.37
C LEU A 686 -21.92 2.81 -23.42
N PRO A 687 -20.82 2.56 -24.17
CA PRO A 687 -20.65 1.31 -24.91
C PRO A 687 -20.78 0.10 -23.96
N ALA A 688 -21.36 -1.01 -24.45
CA ALA A 688 -21.66 -2.19 -23.62
C ALA A 688 -20.43 -2.80 -22.91
N ASP A 689 -19.22 -2.59 -23.43
CA ASP A 689 -17.94 -3.02 -22.84
C ASP A 689 -17.38 -2.06 -21.77
N LEU A 690 -18.14 -1.02 -21.41
CA LEU A 690 -17.83 -0.03 -20.38
C LEU A 690 -18.99 0.19 -19.40
N VAL A 691 -20.09 -0.56 -19.52
CA VAL A 691 -21.21 -0.53 -18.56
C VAL A 691 -20.84 -1.39 -17.35
N PRO A 692 -20.86 -0.85 -16.11
CA PRO A 692 -20.67 -1.66 -14.90
C PRO A 692 -21.75 -2.74 -14.79
N ILE A 693 -21.38 -3.95 -14.36
CA ILE A 693 -22.29 -5.13 -14.47
C ILE A 693 -23.43 -5.18 -13.44
N ASP A 694 -23.40 -4.33 -12.41
CA ASP A 694 -24.36 -4.34 -11.30
C ASP A 694 -25.67 -3.57 -11.52
N GLU A 695 -25.96 -3.07 -12.73
CA GLU A 695 -27.32 -2.54 -13.00
C GLU A 695 -28.37 -3.65 -12.89
N PRO A 696 -29.38 -3.53 -12.00
CA PRO A 696 -30.49 -4.49 -11.95
C PRO A 696 -31.35 -4.29 -13.20
N VAL A 697 -31.03 -5.03 -14.27
CA VAL A 697 -31.59 -4.90 -15.62
C VAL A 697 -33.09 -4.56 -15.57
N PRO A 698 -33.48 -3.30 -15.86
CA PRO A 698 -34.87 -2.91 -15.80
C PRO A 698 -35.58 -3.66 -16.92
N ARG A 699 -36.43 -4.63 -16.54
CA ARG A 699 -37.18 -5.48 -17.49
C ARG A 699 -38.00 -4.60 -18.42
N SER A 700 -37.46 -4.33 -19.61
CA SER A 700 -38.07 -3.44 -20.57
C SER A 700 -39.38 -4.05 -21.05
N PRO A 701 -40.54 -3.38 -20.93
CA PRO A 701 -41.74 -3.84 -21.60
C PRO A 701 -41.51 -3.72 -23.10
N SER A 702 -41.64 -4.84 -23.81
CA SER A 702 -41.45 -4.91 -25.26
C SER A 702 -42.31 -3.88 -26.00
N ALA A 703 -41.67 -2.93 -26.69
CA ALA A 703 -42.31 -2.01 -27.61
C ALA A 703 -41.48 -1.93 -28.91
N PRO A 704 -42.12 -1.74 -30.09
CA PRO A 704 -41.58 -2.26 -31.34
C PRO A 704 -40.58 -1.34 -32.04
N THR A 705 -39.74 -1.98 -32.86
CA THR A 705 -38.80 -1.37 -33.81
C THR A 705 -39.45 -0.32 -34.72
N ARG A 706 -38.79 0.84 -34.84
CA ARG A 706 -38.80 1.65 -36.06
C ARG A 706 -37.59 2.55 -36.22
#